data_AF-A0A5M6DJB1-F1
#
_entry.id   AF-A0A5M6DJB1-F1
#
_cell.length_a   1.000
_cell.length_b   1.000
_cell.length_c   1.000
_cell.angle_alpha   90.00
_cell.angle_beta   90.00
_cell.angle_gamma   90.00
#
_symmetry.space_group_name_H-M   'P 1'
#
loop_
_entity.id
_entity.type
_entity.pdbx_description
1 polymer ?
#
loop_
_entity_poly.entity_id
_entity_poly.type
_entity_poly.pdbx_seq_one_letter_code
_entity_poly.pdbx_strand_id
1 'polypeptide(L)'
;MTTAVLPPLTSAAQAQDAAPGKNILMVAGSPSHGYGAHEHFAGLRILQQSLRESQPQNEVTIVRGWPSQDQIDQADTIVIYCDGGGRHIAMDHRDQLRKRLADGCGLVCLHYAVEMTPGEPGKDWVELLGGHFEINYSVNPHWVAEFSELPEHPITRGVKPFATDDEWYFHMRFSDVGKVTPILSAVAPEHTMKRPDGAHSGNPDVRKSVAAGEPQTVAWAYERPDGGRSFGFTGGHYHWNWGNDDVRRLVTNAIRWTAEEEIEEDGSSMGQKPVGIDQLLKDQDYDRPNKFDPEETAKRFNLSDTGSDAAKATDSQSSDTAKPKKIFVSQTVTSQTKRQRVEIDASIKGVRDLFLVAAETEDGFACDWVDWVDPKIHGPAGSKSLVELGWKSATAGWGDVQKNLNCAGQAWSVAGQQIGSEAIGAHAPSVIHFKIPEGYDRLTVTGALDTGGTSQNNGQSTSVQFAVYSGAAPRRIGQAPDNSADGDQRDPEHAVEGIEVAEGLQATLSASEPQLRSLTNLDIDSRGRVWVCDVMNYRRNNGSRPEGDRILILEDTTGDGVMDQFTTFYQGRDIDSAMGICVLENGESTDVIVTASPNVWRFTDSDGDDQPDQKVAMFTETGQEQHDHSGHSFLFGPDGKLYWNFGNTGGQVKDANGQTVIDIHGRPVVDDGNPLFGGMPFRCDLDGSNFEVLAHNFRNNWETTVDSFGTLWQSDNDDDGNRGTRINFVMEQGNYGYLDERTGASWRSERINMEDEIMYQHWHLNDPGVVPNMLQTGAGSPSGICTYEGRLLPERFWDQIIHCDPGPNVVRAYPAEPDGAGYTARIEPLMTGTTDRWFRPADVCVAPDGSLFVTDWYDPGVGGHRQGDTDRGRLFRLAPPNTKYKVPSFEYSSAKGAVEALRNPNLAVRYRAWQALHSMGADAEQELLTLYHDDNPRLRARALWLLGKIPGRGEHYVQTALSDQNPDIRITAIRLAKQLTDTPSRWLASAAQDPAPAVRRELAIALRYDESEDMPVLWAKLAAAYDGKDRWYLEALGIGSDIRPEECFDAYLDQVDGRWDTPAGRDLVWRVRAPAAADAMVSLIADPDLPLQQTDRYFRSLEFHNDQVRAEALKRLLP
;
A
#
# COMPACT_ATOMS: atom_id res chain seq x y z
N MET A 1 94.21 -39.78 15.83
CA MET A 1 94.34 -38.85 16.97
C MET A 1 94.03 -37.47 16.45
N THR A 2 92.99 -36.80 16.95
CA THR A 2 92.98 -35.35 17.19
C THR A 2 91.71 -34.95 17.94
N THR A 3 91.89 -33.92 18.74
CA THR A 3 91.26 -33.56 20.01
C THR A 3 90.14 -32.52 19.86
N ALA A 4 89.20 -32.56 20.81
CA ALA A 4 88.12 -31.60 21.02
C ALA A 4 88.61 -30.33 21.74
N VAL A 5 88.09 -29.15 21.34
CA VAL A 5 88.02 -27.89 22.10
C VAL A 5 86.80 -27.06 21.62
N LEU A 6 86.08 -26.44 22.55
CA LEU A 6 84.87 -25.60 22.40
C LEU A 6 85.18 -24.11 22.07
N PRO A 7 84.25 -23.41 21.38
CA PRO A 7 84.05 -21.96 21.47
C PRO A 7 82.59 -21.53 21.78
N PRO A 8 82.30 -20.22 22.01
CA PRO A 8 81.05 -19.74 22.64
C PRO A 8 80.00 -19.13 21.70
N LEU A 9 78.84 -18.85 22.31
CA LEU A 9 77.48 -18.53 21.83
C LEU A 9 77.29 -17.38 20.82
N THR A 10 76.40 -17.61 19.84
CA THR A 10 75.66 -16.61 19.05
C THR A 10 74.18 -17.03 18.93
N SER A 11 73.28 -16.05 19.03
CA SER A 11 71.82 -16.18 19.22
C SER A 11 71.07 -16.70 17.99
N ALA A 12 70.08 -17.58 18.25
CA ALA A 12 69.14 -18.09 17.27
C ALA A 12 68.14 -17.00 16.83
N ALA A 13 67.97 -16.82 15.51
CA ALA A 13 66.81 -16.15 14.95
C ALA A 13 65.71 -17.20 14.78
N GLN A 14 64.64 -17.09 15.57
CA GLN A 14 63.43 -17.89 15.41
C GLN A 14 62.73 -17.47 14.11
N ALA A 15 62.35 -18.45 13.29
CA ALA A 15 61.35 -18.24 12.26
C ALA A 15 60.02 -17.95 12.98
N GLN A 16 59.49 -16.73 12.83
CA GLN A 16 58.13 -16.38 13.26
C GLN A 16 57.14 -17.16 12.38
N ASP A 17 56.41 -18.10 12.98
CA ASP A 17 55.12 -18.53 12.44
C ASP A 17 54.26 -17.27 12.24
N ALA A 18 53.75 -17.04 11.03
CA ALA A 18 52.80 -15.96 10.79
C ALA A 18 51.58 -16.17 11.71
N ALA A 19 51.21 -15.14 12.48
CA ALA A 19 50.03 -15.22 13.33
C ALA A 19 48.80 -15.59 12.48
N PRO A 20 47.91 -16.50 12.94
CA PRO A 20 46.71 -16.83 12.20
C PRO A 20 45.86 -15.59 11.95
N GLY A 21 45.33 -15.44 10.73
CA GLY A 21 44.47 -14.34 10.35
C GLY A 21 43.20 -14.27 11.21
N LYS A 22 42.63 -13.07 11.34
CA LYS A 22 41.44 -12.79 12.13
C LYS A 22 40.17 -12.82 11.29
N ASN A 23 39.06 -13.22 11.91
CA ASN A 23 37.73 -13.20 11.32
C ASN A 23 37.00 -11.90 11.68
N ILE A 24 36.85 -11.02 10.70
CA ILE A 24 36.19 -9.73 10.85
C ILE A 24 34.79 -9.81 10.25
N LEU A 25 33.76 -9.74 11.09
CA LEU A 25 32.37 -9.76 10.67
C LEU A 25 31.80 -8.35 10.61
N MET A 26 31.39 -7.91 9.42
CA MET A 26 30.81 -6.61 9.17
C MET A 26 29.31 -6.73 8.91
N VAL A 27 28.51 -5.97 9.65
CA VAL A 27 27.05 -6.01 9.64
C VAL A 27 26.53 -4.68 9.10
N ALA A 28 26.01 -4.71 7.88
CA ALA A 28 25.36 -3.57 7.25
C ALA A 28 23.86 -3.58 7.57
N GLY A 29 23.39 -2.49 8.19
CA GLY A 29 21.98 -2.25 8.39
C GLY A 29 21.24 -1.89 7.11
N SER A 30 19.91 -1.84 7.18
CA SER A 30 19.10 -1.37 6.07
C SER A 30 19.46 0.08 5.71
N PRO A 31 19.47 0.43 4.41
CA PRO A 31 19.65 1.81 4.00
C PRO A 31 18.54 2.70 4.58
N SER A 32 18.87 3.91 5.08
CA SER A 32 17.87 4.77 5.73
C SER A 32 17.82 6.24 5.29
N HIS A 33 18.78 6.72 4.49
CA HIS A 33 18.85 8.10 4.01
C HIS A 33 19.04 8.16 2.49
N GLY A 34 19.08 9.34 1.88
CA GLY A 34 19.27 9.46 0.42
C GLY A 34 20.70 9.13 -0.04
N TYR A 35 20.87 8.96 -1.35
CA TYR A 35 22.16 8.68 -2.00
C TYR A 35 23.35 9.49 -1.46
N GLY A 36 24.43 8.81 -1.12
CA GLY A 36 25.64 9.40 -0.55
C GLY A 36 25.57 9.68 0.94
N ALA A 37 24.44 9.38 1.59
CA ALA A 37 24.28 9.40 3.04
C ALA A 37 23.78 8.03 3.55
N HIS A 38 24.33 7.56 4.67
CA HIS A 38 24.00 6.25 5.28
C HIS A 38 24.16 5.06 4.31
N GLU A 39 25.19 5.13 3.49
CA GLU A 39 25.61 4.07 2.57
C GLU A 39 26.35 2.98 3.37
N HIS A 40 25.63 2.28 4.24
CA HIS A 40 26.15 1.33 5.21
C HIS A 40 26.98 0.21 4.55
N PHE A 41 26.42 -0.49 3.57
CA PHE A 41 27.13 -1.59 2.91
C PHE A 41 28.22 -1.07 2.00
N ALA A 42 27.97 0.01 1.24
CA ALA A 42 28.99 0.59 0.38
C ALA A 42 30.21 1.06 1.20
N GLY A 43 29.97 1.70 2.35
CA GLY A 43 31.02 2.12 3.29
C GLY A 43 31.79 0.92 3.87
N LEU A 44 31.09 -0.14 4.29
CA LEU A 44 31.75 -1.37 4.74
C LEU A 44 32.57 -2.05 3.63
N ARG A 45 32.17 -1.93 2.36
CA ARG A 45 32.95 -2.44 1.21
C ARG A 45 34.28 -1.70 1.04
N ILE A 46 34.28 -0.37 1.21
CA ILE A 46 35.51 0.43 1.21
C ILE A 46 36.41 0.01 2.37
N LEU A 47 35.86 -0.12 3.59
CA LEU A 47 36.64 -0.56 4.75
C LEU A 47 37.14 -2.00 4.64
N GLN A 48 36.36 -2.91 4.06
CA GLN A 48 36.78 -4.28 3.75
C GLN A 48 37.99 -4.29 2.81
N GLN A 49 38.00 -3.41 1.80
CA GLN A 49 39.16 -3.26 0.93
C GLN A 49 40.38 -2.78 1.72
N SER A 50 40.25 -1.73 2.55
CA SER A 50 41.36 -1.22 3.37
C SER A 50 41.91 -2.26 4.35
N LEU A 51 41.06 -3.08 4.96
CA LEU A 51 41.48 -4.16 5.85
C LEU A 51 42.25 -5.25 5.10
N ARG A 52 41.81 -5.63 3.89
CA ARG A 52 42.51 -6.62 3.06
C ARG A 52 43.84 -6.13 2.54
N GLU A 53 43.96 -4.83 2.26
CA GLU A 53 45.21 -4.20 1.85
C GLU A 53 46.21 -4.08 3.02
N SER A 54 45.69 -3.87 4.24
CA SER A 54 46.49 -3.76 5.46
C SER A 54 46.93 -5.12 6.00
N GLN A 55 46.00 -6.09 6.07
CA GLN A 55 46.25 -7.44 6.56
C GLN A 55 45.55 -8.48 5.68
N PRO A 56 46.21 -8.98 4.61
CA PRO A 56 45.62 -9.92 3.65
C PRO A 56 45.25 -11.29 4.25
N GLN A 57 45.77 -11.62 5.44
CA GLN A 57 45.48 -12.89 6.11
C GLN A 57 44.11 -12.90 6.81
N ASN A 58 43.51 -11.73 7.04
CA ASN A 58 42.21 -11.64 7.70
C ASN A 58 41.08 -12.06 6.76
N GLU A 59 40.14 -12.82 7.29
CA GLU A 59 38.88 -13.12 6.63
C GLU A 59 37.87 -12.02 6.97
N VAL A 60 37.50 -11.21 5.98
CA VAL A 60 36.57 -10.10 6.16
C VAL A 60 35.27 -10.41 5.44
N THR A 61 34.20 -10.60 6.20
CA THR A 61 32.86 -10.96 5.71
C THR A 61 31.90 -9.81 5.96
N ILE A 62 31.08 -9.47 4.95
CA ILE A 62 30.01 -8.49 5.08
C ILE A 62 28.67 -9.20 4.95
N VAL A 63 27.76 -8.96 5.90
CA VAL A 63 26.37 -9.40 5.84
C VAL A 63 25.46 -8.17 5.79
N ARG A 64 24.35 -8.28 5.04
CA ARG A 64 23.25 -7.32 5.10
C ARG A 64 22.16 -7.93 5.99
N GLY A 65 21.77 -7.23 7.05
CA GLY A 65 20.92 -7.85 8.08
C GLY A 65 21.74 -8.56 9.17
N TRP A 66 21.06 -9.09 10.18
CA TRP A 66 21.70 -9.72 11.32
C TRP A 66 22.38 -11.06 10.91
N PRO A 67 23.66 -11.29 11.29
CA PRO A 67 24.39 -12.50 10.89
C PRO A 67 23.84 -13.78 11.52
N SER A 68 24.13 -14.91 10.88
CA SER A 68 23.85 -16.23 11.47
C SER A 68 24.69 -16.48 12.74
N GLN A 69 24.22 -17.39 13.60
CA GLN A 69 24.95 -17.74 14.83
C GLN A 69 26.37 -18.22 14.54
N ASP A 70 26.57 -19.04 13.51
CA ASP A 70 27.90 -19.55 13.13
C ASP A 70 28.85 -18.43 12.74
N GLN A 71 28.36 -17.41 12.04
CA GLN A 71 29.16 -16.23 11.67
C GLN A 71 29.53 -15.41 12.91
N ILE A 72 28.61 -15.24 13.86
CA ILE A 72 28.86 -14.53 15.13
C ILE A 72 29.88 -15.28 15.97
N ASP A 73 29.74 -16.61 16.09
CA ASP A 73 30.61 -17.45 16.92
C ASP A 73 32.06 -17.48 16.40
N GLN A 74 32.25 -17.34 15.09
CA GLN A 74 33.57 -17.32 14.45
C GLN A 74 34.23 -15.94 14.45
N ALA A 75 33.50 -14.86 14.72
CA ALA A 75 34.01 -13.49 14.62
C ALA A 75 35.00 -13.16 15.75
N ASP A 76 36.19 -12.68 15.41
CA ASP A 76 37.14 -12.08 16.36
C ASP A 76 36.79 -10.61 16.65
N THR A 77 36.16 -9.92 15.70
CA THR A 77 35.56 -8.60 15.91
C THR A 77 34.31 -8.43 15.05
N ILE A 78 33.30 -7.75 15.60
CA ILE A 78 32.04 -7.44 14.92
C ILE A 78 31.97 -5.93 14.67
N VAL A 79 31.79 -5.53 13.41
CA VAL A 79 31.65 -4.15 12.98
C VAL A 79 30.19 -3.91 12.59
N ILE A 80 29.51 -2.99 13.26
CA ILE A 80 28.11 -2.64 12.99
C ILE A 80 28.05 -1.24 12.40
N TYR A 81 27.45 -1.13 11.23
CA TYR A 81 27.15 0.14 10.58
C TYR A 81 25.69 0.12 10.11
N CYS A 82 24.84 0.81 10.86
CA CYS A 82 23.39 0.78 10.68
C CYS A 82 22.76 2.05 11.23
N ASP A 83 21.43 2.13 11.10
CA ASP A 83 20.62 3.14 11.77
C ASP A 83 20.52 2.90 13.30
N GLY A 84 20.06 3.90 14.03
CA GLY A 84 20.07 3.95 15.49
C GLY A 84 18.70 3.72 16.11
N GLY A 85 18.65 3.79 17.44
CA GLY A 85 17.40 3.71 18.20
C GLY A 85 16.65 2.40 17.91
N GLY A 86 15.34 2.46 17.70
CA GLY A 86 14.51 1.27 17.45
C GLY A 86 14.82 0.55 16.14
N ARG A 87 15.59 1.14 15.22
CA ARG A 87 16.03 0.52 13.96
C ARG A 87 17.44 -0.05 14.03
N HIS A 88 18.07 -0.01 15.21
CA HIS A 88 19.40 -0.57 15.40
C HIS A 88 19.37 -2.08 15.19
N ILE A 89 20.21 -2.58 14.28
CA ILE A 89 20.15 -3.98 13.82
C ILE A 89 20.38 -5.01 14.94
N ALA A 90 21.13 -4.62 15.98
CA ALA A 90 21.37 -5.44 17.16
C ALA A 90 20.27 -5.39 18.23
N MET A 91 19.22 -4.57 18.08
CA MET A 91 18.25 -4.28 19.16
C MET A 91 17.60 -5.55 19.73
N ASP A 92 17.19 -6.46 18.85
CA ASP A 92 16.54 -7.73 19.20
C ASP A 92 17.54 -8.86 19.46
N HIS A 93 18.84 -8.58 19.32
CA HIS A 93 19.92 -9.56 19.40
C HIS A 93 20.99 -9.19 20.44
N ARG A 94 20.68 -8.26 21.35
CA ARG A 94 21.63 -7.75 22.36
C ARG A 94 22.20 -8.85 23.25
N ASP A 95 21.38 -9.83 23.66
CA ASP A 95 21.84 -10.94 24.49
C ASP A 95 22.83 -11.86 23.75
N GLN A 96 22.59 -12.10 22.46
CA GLN A 96 23.48 -12.89 21.61
C GLN A 96 24.82 -12.17 21.40
N LEU A 97 24.76 -10.86 21.14
CA LEU A 97 25.95 -10.03 21.00
C LEU A 97 26.74 -9.97 22.30
N ARG A 98 26.07 -9.70 23.44
CA ARG A 98 26.69 -9.68 24.77
C ARG A 98 27.41 -10.99 25.08
N LYS A 99 26.78 -12.12 24.78
CA LYS A 99 27.39 -13.44 24.97
C LYS A 99 28.69 -13.57 24.16
N ARG A 100 28.68 -13.18 22.89
CA ARG A 100 29.88 -13.26 22.05
C ARG A 100 30.99 -12.32 22.51
N LEU A 101 30.65 -11.11 22.92
CA LEU A 101 31.63 -10.12 23.41
C LEU A 101 32.28 -10.54 24.73
N ALA A 102 31.55 -11.25 25.60
CA ALA A 102 32.08 -11.81 26.84
C ALA A 102 33.16 -12.89 26.60
N ASP A 103 33.17 -13.52 25.42
CA ASP A 103 34.20 -14.47 25.00
C ASP A 103 35.45 -13.79 24.40
N GLY A 104 35.57 -12.46 24.52
CA GLY A 104 36.71 -11.67 24.07
C GLY A 104 36.58 -11.07 22.66
N CYS A 105 35.46 -11.28 21.97
CA CYS A 105 35.22 -10.70 20.64
C CYS A 105 35.22 -9.16 20.68
N GLY A 106 35.83 -8.51 19.69
CA GLY A 106 35.79 -7.05 19.53
C GLY A 106 34.44 -6.51 19.08
N LEU A 107 34.17 -5.23 19.36
CA LEU A 107 32.98 -4.51 18.86
C LEU A 107 33.37 -3.16 18.25
N VAL A 108 32.89 -2.86 17.06
CA VAL A 108 33.00 -1.54 16.43
C VAL A 108 31.62 -1.05 16.02
N CYS A 109 31.22 0.14 16.45
CA CYS A 109 29.97 0.77 16.04
C CYS A 109 30.25 2.08 15.30
N LEU A 110 29.69 2.20 14.08
CA LEU A 110 29.88 3.34 13.19
C LEU A 110 28.59 4.17 13.06
N HIS A 111 28.73 5.49 13.15
CA HIS A 111 27.67 6.48 13.01
C HIS A 111 26.49 6.19 13.94
N TYR A 112 25.26 6.11 13.42
CA TYR A 112 24.04 5.80 14.19
C TYR A 112 24.07 4.46 14.96
N ALA A 113 24.99 3.53 14.65
CA ALA A 113 25.17 2.31 15.44
C ALA A 113 25.68 2.60 16.89
N VAL A 114 26.06 3.84 17.20
CA VAL A 114 26.37 4.28 18.57
C VAL A 114 25.13 4.73 19.35
N GLU A 115 23.95 4.78 18.73
CA GLU A 115 22.69 5.20 19.34
C GLU A 115 21.79 4.02 19.70
N MET A 116 21.35 4.00 20.96
CA MET A 116 20.37 3.06 21.47
C MET A 116 19.17 3.76 22.10
N THR A 117 18.03 3.09 22.11
CA THR A 117 16.84 3.62 22.81
C THR A 117 17.11 3.74 24.31
N PRO A 118 16.54 4.75 24.98
CA PRO A 118 16.68 4.93 26.42
C PRO A 118 16.29 3.67 27.22
N GLY A 119 16.92 3.48 28.39
CA GLY A 119 16.66 2.34 29.27
C GLY A 119 17.75 1.27 29.18
N GLU A 120 17.37 -0.01 29.31
CA GLU A 120 18.32 -1.13 29.27
C GLU A 120 19.18 -1.17 28.00
N PRO A 121 18.69 -0.90 26.77
CA PRO A 121 19.54 -0.89 25.56
C PRO A 121 20.68 0.14 25.62
N GLY A 122 20.41 1.34 26.13
CA GLY A 122 21.46 2.35 26.35
C GLY A 122 22.50 1.89 27.36
N LYS A 123 22.07 1.27 28.48
CA LYS A 123 22.99 0.71 29.49
C LYS A 123 23.87 -0.39 28.91
N ASP A 124 23.32 -1.26 28.08
CA ASP A 124 24.08 -2.29 27.39
C ASP A 124 25.16 -1.66 26.49
N TRP A 125 24.85 -0.56 25.80
CA TRP A 125 25.86 0.13 24.98
C TRP A 125 26.93 0.84 25.82
N VAL A 126 26.60 1.40 26.98
CA VAL A 126 27.63 1.88 27.93
C VAL A 126 28.55 0.72 28.35
N GLU A 127 27.99 -0.44 28.66
CA GLU A 127 28.74 -1.62 29.10
C GLU A 127 29.58 -2.25 27.99
N LEU A 128 29.04 -2.37 26.77
CA LEU A 128 29.65 -3.10 25.67
C LEU A 128 30.51 -2.20 24.78
N LEU A 129 30.15 -0.93 24.60
CA LEU A 129 30.84 0.02 23.72
C LEU A 129 31.63 1.09 24.50
N GLY A 130 31.40 1.23 25.82
CA GLY A 130 32.05 2.22 26.67
C GLY A 130 31.46 3.62 26.57
N GLY A 131 30.57 3.85 25.61
CA GLY A 131 29.82 5.09 25.46
C GLY A 131 28.73 4.97 24.39
N HIS A 132 27.75 5.88 24.42
CA HIS A 132 26.65 5.88 23.46
C HIS A 132 25.96 7.24 23.33
N PHE A 133 25.20 7.39 22.25
CA PHE A 133 24.29 8.51 22.05
C PHE A 133 23.02 8.27 22.87
N GLU A 134 22.68 9.21 23.75
CA GLU A 134 21.43 9.17 24.54
C GLU A 134 20.48 10.27 24.05
N ILE A 135 19.28 9.87 23.64
CA ILE A 135 18.23 10.80 23.18
C ILE A 135 17.90 11.81 24.29
N ASN A 136 17.80 13.08 23.91
CA ASN A 136 17.65 14.28 24.78
C ASN A 136 18.90 14.68 25.57
N TYR A 137 20.00 13.91 25.50
CA TYR A 137 21.26 14.25 26.16
C TYR A 137 22.38 14.56 25.16
N SER A 138 22.51 13.72 24.13
CA SER A 138 23.48 13.87 23.04
C SER A 138 22.89 14.63 21.86
N VAL A 139 23.74 15.14 20.97
CA VAL A 139 23.32 15.92 19.79
C VAL A 139 24.04 15.50 18.51
N ASN A 140 23.37 15.66 17.36
CA ASN A 140 23.88 15.24 16.03
C ASN A 140 23.85 16.37 14.95
N PRO A 141 24.52 17.50 15.14
CA PRO A 141 24.58 18.54 14.10
C PRO A 141 25.55 18.15 12.97
N HIS A 142 25.35 18.73 11.77
CA HIS A 142 26.38 18.73 10.71
C HIS A 142 27.37 19.88 10.93
N TRP A 143 28.67 19.55 10.94
CA TRP A 143 29.74 20.53 11.06
C TRP A 143 31.10 19.95 10.63
N VAL A 144 32.05 20.85 10.36
CA VAL A 144 33.44 20.47 10.09
C VAL A 144 34.18 20.31 11.42
N ALA A 145 34.51 19.07 11.79
CA ALA A 145 35.35 18.78 12.95
C ALA A 145 36.83 18.78 12.56
N GLU A 146 37.66 19.50 13.33
CA GLU A 146 39.12 19.57 13.12
C GLU A 146 39.84 18.80 14.24
N PHE A 147 40.63 17.80 13.87
CA PHE A 147 41.39 16.95 14.78
C PHE A 147 42.89 17.26 14.66
N SER A 148 43.31 18.35 15.29
CA SER A 148 44.68 18.88 15.23
C SER A 148 45.67 18.11 16.12
N GLU A 149 45.18 17.47 17.18
CA GLU A 149 45.96 16.66 18.12
C GLU A 149 45.33 15.26 18.22
N LEU A 150 46.17 14.22 18.15
CA LEU A 150 45.77 12.82 18.29
C LEU A 150 46.50 12.21 19.50
N PRO A 151 45.82 11.42 20.34
CA PRO A 151 46.46 10.77 21.48
C PRO A 151 47.50 9.73 21.03
N GLU A 152 48.45 9.41 21.90
CA GLU A 152 49.34 8.26 21.70
C GLU A 152 48.54 6.96 21.95
N HIS A 153 48.06 6.34 20.87
CA HIS A 153 47.28 5.11 20.93
C HIS A 153 47.53 4.25 19.67
N PRO A 154 47.46 2.91 19.72
CA PRO A 154 47.60 2.08 18.51
C PRO A 154 46.66 2.48 17.38
N ILE A 155 45.43 2.90 17.70
CA ILE A 155 44.43 3.33 16.70
C ILE A 155 44.88 4.56 15.91
N THR A 156 45.66 5.47 16.51
CA THR A 156 46.11 6.72 15.88
C THR A 156 47.46 6.60 15.17
N ARG A 157 48.11 5.42 15.21
CA ARG A 157 49.37 5.19 14.49
C ARG A 157 49.21 5.41 12.99
N GLY A 158 50.12 6.17 12.40
CA GLY A 158 50.06 6.57 11.00
C GLY A 158 48.96 7.55 10.61
N VAL A 159 48.02 7.90 11.50
CA VAL A 159 46.95 8.87 11.21
C VAL A 159 47.50 10.28 11.37
N LYS A 160 47.35 11.11 10.33
CA LYS A 160 47.75 12.52 10.37
C LYS A 160 46.58 13.39 10.85
N PRO A 161 46.83 14.60 11.40
CA PRO A 161 45.77 15.56 11.67
C PRO A 161 44.92 15.83 10.42
N PHE A 162 43.59 15.81 10.58
CA PHE A 162 42.64 15.98 9.48
C PHE A 162 41.40 16.76 9.93
N ALA A 163 40.61 17.22 8.95
CA ALA A 163 39.30 17.81 9.17
C ALA A 163 38.30 17.29 8.14
N THR A 164 37.05 17.07 8.56
CA THR A 164 35.99 16.50 7.69
C THR A 164 34.62 17.05 8.07
N ASP A 165 33.84 17.41 7.04
CA ASP A 165 32.43 17.80 7.14
C ASP A 165 31.56 16.55 7.28
N ASP A 166 30.92 16.35 8.43
CA ASP A 166 30.08 15.18 8.71
C ASP A 166 28.97 15.54 9.71
N GLU A 167 28.05 14.62 9.98
CA GLU A 167 27.09 14.72 11.08
C GLU A 167 27.73 14.18 12.37
N TRP A 168 28.71 14.89 12.92
CA TRP A 168 29.45 14.43 14.10
C TRP A 168 28.62 14.55 15.38
N TYR A 169 28.43 13.42 16.07
CA TYR A 169 27.67 13.40 17.33
C TYR A 169 28.57 13.68 18.52
N PHE A 170 28.04 14.41 19.50
CA PHE A 170 28.77 14.72 20.72
C PHE A 170 27.87 14.86 21.94
N HIS A 171 28.51 15.14 23.08
CA HIS A 171 27.90 15.11 24.41
C HIS A 171 27.37 13.70 24.74
N MET A 172 28.25 12.72 24.54
CA MET A 172 27.97 11.29 24.67
C MET A 172 27.96 10.86 26.13
N ARG A 173 27.23 9.78 26.44
CA ARG A 173 27.41 9.06 27.70
C ARG A 173 28.65 8.21 27.62
N PHE A 174 29.42 8.15 28.70
CA PHE A 174 30.59 7.29 28.81
C PHE A 174 30.55 6.46 30.10
N SER A 175 31.15 5.28 30.05
CA SER A 175 31.24 4.36 31.18
C SER A 175 32.27 4.86 32.20
N ASP A 176 31.92 4.77 33.49
CA ASP A 176 32.84 4.93 34.61
C ASP A 176 33.60 3.62 34.93
N VAL A 177 33.29 2.53 34.22
CA VAL A 177 33.84 1.19 34.41
C VAL A 177 34.65 0.80 33.18
N GLY A 178 35.80 0.15 33.36
CA GLY A 178 36.76 -0.10 32.27
C GLY A 178 37.58 1.15 31.94
N LYS A 179 38.22 1.19 30.77
CA LYS A 179 39.04 2.35 30.35
C LYS A 179 38.56 2.90 29.00
N VAL A 180 37.84 4.01 29.07
CA VAL A 180 37.47 4.82 27.90
C VAL A 180 38.61 5.78 27.58
N THR A 181 39.13 5.71 26.36
CA THR A 181 40.17 6.61 25.85
C THR A 181 39.59 7.41 24.68
N PRO A 182 39.42 8.74 24.80
CA PRO A 182 39.07 9.59 23.66
C PRO A 182 40.10 9.44 22.55
N ILE A 183 39.66 9.13 21.33
CA ILE A 183 40.51 8.97 20.14
C ILE A 183 40.43 10.19 19.24
N LEU A 184 39.23 10.71 19.02
CA LEU A 184 39.00 11.98 18.34
C LEU A 184 38.20 12.91 19.25
N SER A 185 38.71 14.11 19.45
CA SER A 185 38.02 15.19 20.16
C SER A 185 38.13 16.50 19.38
N ALA A 186 37.03 17.23 19.26
CA ALA A 186 37.00 18.52 18.57
C ALA A 186 36.09 19.52 19.30
N VAL A 187 36.38 20.82 19.20
CA VAL A 187 35.56 21.87 19.81
C VAL A 187 34.42 22.20 18.84
N ALA A 188 33.18 21.85 19.22
CA ALA A 188 32.01 22.14 18.41
C ALA A 188 31.76 23.67 18.34
N PRO A 189 31.56 24.25 17.15
CA PRO A 189 31.32 25.69 17.01
C PRO A 189 29.90 26.06 17.45
N GLU A 190 29.70 27.31 17.91
CA GLU A 190 28.41 27.80 18.44
C GLU A 190 27.22 27.56 17.49
N HIS A 191 27.45 27.60 16.17
CA HIS A 191 26.38 27.39 15.18
C HIS A 191 25.76 25.99 15.20
N THR A 192 26.45 25.00 15.78
CA THR A 192 25.90 23.65 15.98
C THR A 192 24.67 23.65 16.88
N MET A 193 24.51 24.69 17.71
CA MET A 193 23.40 24.84 18.67
C MET A 193 22.25 25.73 18.14
N LYS A 194 22.17 25.98 16.84
CA LYS A 194 21.09 26.84 16.26
C LYS A 194 19.70 26.22 16.33
N ARG A 195 19.59 24.90 16.31
CA ARG A 195 18.30 24.19 16.41
C ARG A 195 17.72 24.37 17.82
N PRO A 196 16.39 24.44 18.00
CA PRO A 196 15.76 24.39 19.33
C PRO A 196 16.12 23.09 20.09
N ASP A 197 15.94 23.11 21.40
CA ASP A 197 16.15 21.93 22.24
C ASP A 197 15.17 20.81 21.85
N GLY A 198 15.66 19.57 21.85
CA GLY A 198 14.93 18.43 21.34
C GLY A 198 15.76 17.15 21.35
N ALA A 199 15.13 16.06 20.93
CA ALA A 199 15.64 14.69 21.02
C ALA A 199 17.09 14.49 20.53
N HIS A 200 17.48 15.16 19.44
CA HIS A 200 18.83 15.06 18.85
C HIS A 200 19.49 16.43 18.59
N SER A 201 18.81 17.52 18.94
CA SER A 201 19.15 18.86 18.47
C SER A 201 19.78 19.81 19.51
N GLY A 202 19.56 19.57 20.81
CA GLY A 202 20.13 20.40 21.88
C GLY A 202 19.45 20.23 23.24
N ASN A 203 20.18 20.59 24.30
CA ASN A 203 19.67 20.78 25.66
C ASN A 203 20.53 21.82 26.41
N PRO A 204 20.10 22.32 27.59
CA PRO A 204 20.84 23.34 28.33
C PRO A 204 22.29 22.97 28.71
N ASP A 205 22.55 21.69 28.98
CA ASP A 205 23.88 21.21 29.37
C ASP A 205 24.84 21.21 28.17
N VAL A 206 24.38 20.71 27.02
CA VAL A 206 25.15 20.74 25.76
C VAL A 206 25.47 22.16 25.34
N ARG A 207 24.49 23.06 25.40
CA ARG A 207 24.68 24.48 25.07
C ARG A 207 25.72 25.13 25.96
N LYS A 208 25.70 24.81 27.26
CA LYS A 208 26.68 25.32 28.23
C LYS A 208 28.09 24.80 27.92
N SER A 209 28.22 23.51 27.60
CA SER A 209 29.49 22.87 27.23
C SER A 209 30.08 23.49 25.95
N VAL A 210 29.25 23.66 24.90
CA VAL A 210 29.65 24.32 23.64
C VAL A 210 30.03 25.79 23.86
N ALA A 211 29.24 26.54 24.64
CA ALA A 211 29.54 27.94 24.95
C ALA A 211 30.83 28.11 25.79
N ALA A 212 31.18 27.11 26.59
CA ALA A 212 32.44 27.06 27.34
C ALA A 212 33.65 26.64 26.47
N GLY A 213 33.43 26.22 25.22
CA GLY A 213 34.48 25.77 24.32
C GLY A 213 35.08 24.41 24.73
N GLU A 214 34.31 23.57 25.42
CA GLU A 214 34.77 22.27 25.88
C GLU A 214 34.97 21.30 24.70
N PRO A 215 36.14 20.65 24.58
CA PRO A 215 36.37 19.63 23.55
C PRO A 215 35.40 18.46 23.69
N GLN A 216 34.80 18.05 22.58
CA GLN A 216 33.81 17.00 22.51
C GLN A 216 34.42 15.73 21.92
N THR A 217 34.28 14.59 22.61
CA THR A 217 34.73 13.30 22.11
C THR A 217 33.73 12.72 21.10
N VAL A 218 34.21 12.44 19.89
CA VAL A 218 33.41 11.94 18.75
C VAL A 218 33.89 10.58 18.22
N ALA A 219 35.04 10.11 18.72
CA ALA A 219 35.45 8.71 18.60
C ALA A 219 36.24 8.30 19.85
N TRP A 220 36.06 7.06 20.31
CA TRP A 220 36.69 6.56 21.54
C TRP A 220 37.02 5.07 21.45
N ALA A 221 38.09 4.68 22.12
CA ALA A 221 38.44 3.30 22.38
C ALA A 221 37.97 2.91 23.77
N TYR A 222 37.54 1.67 23.93
CA TYR A 222 37.11 1.14 25.21
C TYR A 222 37.78 -0.20 25.48
N GLU A 223 38.63 -0.25 26.50
CA GLU A 223 39.14 -1.51 27.05
C GLU A 223 38.15 -1.98 28.12
N ARG A 224 37.41 -3.04 27.79
CA ARG A 224 36.36 -3.59 28.64
C ARG A 224 36.95 -4.32 29.85
N PRO A 225 36.24 -4.39 30.99
CA PRO A 225 36.71 -5.10 32.19
C PRO A 225 36.99 -6.60 31.96
N ASP A 226 36.32 -7.21 30.99
CA ASP A 226 36.51 -8.61 30.60
C ASP A 226 37.77 -8.86 29.74
N GLY A 227 38.51 -7.79 29.40
CA GLY A 227 39.71 -7.83 28.57
C GLY A 227 39.44 -7.57 27.09
N GLY A 228 38.17 -7.56 26.66
CA GLY A 228 37.79 -7.27 25.28
C GLY A 228 37.91 -5.79 24.93
N ARG A 229 37.82 -5.48 23.63
CA ARG A 229 38.06 -4.14 23.09
C ARG A 229 36.89 -3.67 22.24
N SER A 230 36.48 -2.42 22.43
CA SER A 230 35.43 -1.79 21.63
C SER A 230 35.83 -0.42 21.09
N PHE A 231 35.22 0.01 20.00
CA PHE A 231 35.45 1.32 19.40
C PHE A 231 34.15 1.95 18.91
N GLY A 232 33.85 3.15 19.37
CA GLY A 232 32.74 3.96 18.87
C GLY A 232 33.24 5.10 17.99
N PHE A 233 32.57 5.34 16.88
CA PHE A 233 32.91 6.39 15.92
C PHE A 233 31.63 7.03 15.37
N THR A 234 31.43 8.34 15.57
CA THR A 234 30.17 8.99 15.21
C THR A 234 30.13 9.49 13.77
N GLY A 235 31.26 9.50 13.06
CA GLY A 235 31.33 9.88 11.64
C GLY A 235 30.83 8.78 10.70
N GLY A 236 30.70 9.12 9.41
CA GLY A 236 30.15 8.23 8.39
C GLY A 236 28.70 8.54 8.02
N HIS A 237 28.20 9.75 8.26
CA HIS A 237 26.94 10.18 7.64
C HIS A 237 27.12 10.23 6.13
N TYR A 238 28.13 11.00 5.69
CA TYR A 238 28.47 11.16 4.28
C TYR A 238 29.43 10.07 3.82
N HIS A 239 29.00 9.25 2.87
CA HIS A 239 29.81 8.19 2.28
C HIS A 239 31.14 8.71 1.71
N TRP A 240 31.15 9.94 1.24
CA TRP A 240 32.29 10.59 0.62
C TRP A 240 33.48 10.77 1.56
N ASN A 241 33.24 10.89 2.87
CA ASN A 241 34.31 10.99 3.87
C ASN A 241 35.16 9.72 3.94
N TRP A 242 34.62 8.58 3.49
CA TRP A 242 35.44 7.39 3.33
C TRP A 242 36.58 7.59 2.37
N GLY A 243 36.54 8.56 1.44
CA GLY A 243 37.66 8.92 0.55
C GLY A 243 38.92 9.40 1.25
N ASN A 244 38.82 9.92 2.48
CA ASN A 244 39.94 10.42 3.26
C ASN A 244 40.75 9.26 3.87
N ASP A 245 42.04 9.16 3.50
CA ASP A 245 42.95 8.11 3.98
C ASP A 245 43.12 8.10 5.50
N ASP A 246 43.13 9.25 6.15
CA ASP A 246 43.33 9.34 7.60
C ASP A 246 42.08 8.88 8.36
N VAL A 247 40.87 9.17 7.84
CA VAL A 247 39.60 8.61 8.36
C VAL A 247 39.58 7.09 8.21
N ARG A 248 39.90 6.57 7.01
CA ARG A 248 39.94 5.12 6.79
C ARG A 248 41.01 4.44 7.62
N ARG A 249 42.21 5.01 7.72
CA ARG A 249 43.32 4.43 8.50
C ARG A 249 42.94 4.35 9.97
N LEU A 250 42.31 5.38 10.52
CA LEU A 250 41.82 5.38 11.89
C LEU A 250 40.82 4.24 12.13
N VAL A 251 39.77 4.13 11.31
CA VAL A 251 38.74 3.10 11.47
C VAL A 251 39.30 1.69 11.21
N THR A 252 40.19 1.54 10.23
CA THR A 252 40.88 0.26 9.93
C THR A 252 41.77 -0.17 11.10
N ASN A 253 42.56 0.76 11.66
CA ASN A 253 43.36 0.51 12.86
C ASN A 253 42.48 0.12 14.06
N ALA A 254 41.32 0.75 14.21
CA ALA A 254 40.38 0.41 15.29
C ALA A 254 39.78 -0.99 15.12
N ILE A 255 39.38 -1.38 13.92
CA ILE A 255 38.86 -2.73 13.65
C ILE A 255 39.95 -3.79 13.94
N ARG A 256 41.18 -3.58 13.45
CA ARG A 256 42.31 -4.49 13.75
C ARG A 256 42.66 -4.52 15.24
N TRP A 257 42.66 -3.36 15.91
CA TRP A 257 42.95 -3.26 17.34
C TRP A 257 41.89 -3.97 18.19
N THR A 258 40.61 -3.89 17.81
CA THR A 258 39.51 -4.62 18.49
C THR A 258 39.55 -6.13 18.22
N ALA A 259 40.11 -6.56 17.09
CA ALA A 259 40.43 -7.97 16.82
C ALA A 259 41.72 -8.48 17.52
N GLU A 260 42.30 -7.65 18.39
CA GLU A 260 43.54 -7.87 19.13
C GLU A 260 44.82 -7.99 18.28
N GLU A 261 44.83 -7.39 17.09
CA GLU A 261 46.04 -7.29 16.28
C GLU A 261 46.99 -6.21 16.82
N GLU A 262 48.29 -6.39 16.55
CA GLU A 262 49.30 -5.36 16.73
C GLU A 262 49.23 -4.38 15.56
N ILE A 263 49.06 -3.08 15.85
CA ILE A 263 49.08 -2.02 14.85
C ILE A 263 50.50 -1.48 14.73
N GLU A 264 51.04 -1.44 13.53
CA GLU A 264 52.39 -1.03 13.20
C GLU A 264 52.61 0.47 13.48
N GLU A 265 53.86 0.93 13.68
CA GLU A 265 54.16 2.33 14.00
C GLU A 265 53.67 3.31 12.92
N ASP A 266 53.68 2.89 11.66
CA ASP A 266 53.17 3.61 10.49
C ASP A 266 51.67 3.39 10.25
N GLY A 267 51.00 2.58 11.08
CA GLY A 267 49.58 2.26 11.00
C GLY A 267 49.21 1.33 9.84
N SER A 268 47.91 1.13 9.66
CA SER A 268 47.38 0.32 8.55
C SER A 268 47.71 0.92 7.19
N SER A 269 48.18 0.08 6.28
CA SER A 269 48.37 0.42 4.86
C SER A 269 47.02 0.69 4.19
N MET A 270 46.90 1.81 3.48
CA MET A 270 45.70 2.18 2.69
C MET A 270 45.88 1.88 1.19
N GLY A 271 46.84 1.01 0.85
CA GLY A 271 47.17 0.70 -0.54
C GLY A 271 47.96 1.80 -1.26
N GLN A 272 48.30 1.56 -2.52
CA GLN A 272 49.11 2.48 -3.35
C GLN A 272 48.29 3.54 -4.08
N LYS A 273 46.96 3.38 -4.16
CA LYS A 273 46.07 4.29 -4.91
C LYS A 273 45.05 4.90 -3.94
N PRO A 274 44.92 6.23 -3.90
CA PRO A 274 43.85 6.86 -3.13
C PRO A 274 42.50 6.45 -3.73
N VAL A 275 41.49 6.31 -2.88
CA VAL A 275 40.11 6.09 -3.31
C VAL A 275 39.52 7.44 -3.72
N GLY A 276 39.41 7.65 -5.03
CA GLY A 276 38.74 8.80 -5.62
C GLY A 276 37.22 8.63 -5.71
N ILE A 277 36.56 9.66 -6.24
CA ILE A 277 35.11 9.69 -6.42
C ILE A 277 34.60 8.47 -7.21
N ASP A 278 35.30 8.04 -8.25
CA ASP A 278 34.91 6.88 -9.08
C ASP A 278 34.79 5.56 -8.31
N GLN A 279 35.60 5.39 -7.27
CA GLN A 279 35.55 4.19 -6.43
C GLN A 279 34.43 4.29 -5.41
N LEU A 280 34.17 5.47 -4.86
CA LEU A 280 33.06 5.73 -3.94
C LEU A 280 31.70 5.64 -4.63
N LEU A 281 31.61 5.87 -5.95
CA LEU A 281 30.37 5.69 -6.70
C LEU A 281 29.98 4.22 -6.93
N LYS A 282 30.83 3.26 -6.58
CA LYS A 282 30.56 1.82 -6.74
C LYS A 282 29.88 1.25 -5.51
N ASP A 283 29.12 0.17 -5.72
CA ASP A 283 28.47 -0.61 -4.66
C ASP A 283 27.57 0.23 -3.71
N GLN A 284 27.10 1.40 -4.16
CA GLN A 284 26.18 2.27 -3.42
C GLN A 284 24.88 1.52 -3.10
N ASP A 285 24.34 1.77 -1.91
CA ASP A 285 23.08 1.23 -1.40
C ASP A 285 21.86 1.85 -2.07
N TYR A 286 21.99 3.05 -2.61
CA TYR A 286 20.97 3.72 -3.41
C TYR A 286 21.43 3.94 -4.84
N ASP A 287 20.45 3.96 -5.75
CA ASP A 287 20.70 4.39 -7.12
C ASP A 287 21.07 5.88 -7.17
N ARG A 288 22.03 6.20 -8.03
CA ARG A 288 22.56 7.56 -8.18
C ARG A 288 21.47 8.53 -8.71
N PRO A 289 21.19 9.65 -8.02
CA PRO A 289 20.22 10.64 -8.47
C PRO A 289 20.65 11.36 -9.76
N ASN A 290 19.67 11.70 -10.61
CA ASN A 290 19.91 12.38 -11.89
C ASN A 290 20.58 13.76 -11.78
N LYS A 291 20.49 14.42 -10.62
CA LYS A 291 21.13 15.73 -10.34
C LYS A 291 22.47 15.61 -9.60
N PHE A 292 22.98 14.40 -9.35
CA PHE A 292 24.24 14.23 -8.64
C PHE A 292 25.42 14.63 -9.52
N ASP A 293 26.14 15.66 -9.08
CA ASP A 293 27.39 16.14 -9.66
C ASP A 293 28.60 15.53 -8.91
N PRO A 294 29.33 14.58 -9.52
CA PRO A 294 30.53 13.98 -8.93
C PRO A 294 31.65 14.99 -8.77
N GLU A 295 31.76 15.99 -9.65
CA GLU A 295 32.83 16.98 -9.58
C GLU A 295 32.59 17.94 -8.41
N GLU A 296 31.35 18.37 -8.19
CA GLU A 296 30.98 19.20 -7.03
C GLU A 296 31.22 18.43 -5.73
N THR A 297 30.81 17.16 -5.69
CA THR A 297 31.03 16.28 -4.53
C THR A 297 32.52 16.04 -4.28
N ALA A 298 33.30 15.77 -5.33
CA ALA A 298 34.75 15.61 -5.23
C ALA A 298 35.42 16.89 -4.71
N LYS A 299 34.97 18.07 -5.14
CA LYS A 299 35.47 19.36 -4.63
C LYS A 299 35.11 19.57 -3.16
N ARG A 300 33.85 19.31 -2.75
CA ARG A 300 33.41 19.48 -1.35
C ARG A 300 34.18 18.60 -0.37
N PHE A 301 34.45 17.35 -0.75
CA PHE A 301 35.12 16.37 0.12
C PHE A 301 36.62 16.19 -0.18
N ASN A 302 37.20 17.06 -1.01
CA ASN A 302 38.62 17.04 -1.40
C ASN A 302 39.11 15.66 -1.91
N LEU A 303 38.34 15.06 -2.81
CA LEU A 303 38.62 13.75 -3.40
C LEU A 303 39.50 13.89 -4.65
N SER A 304 40.50 13.01 -4.82
CA SER A 304 41.35 13.03 -6.01
C SER A 304 40.60 12.50 -7.23
N ASP A 305 40.60 13.29 -8.30
CA ASP A 305 40.06 12.91 -9.61
C ASP A 305 41.12 12.07 -10.35
N THR A 306 40.92 10.77 -10.46
CA THR A 306 41.83 9.90 -11.22
C THR A 306 41.52 10.03 -12.70
N GLY A 307 41.94 11.15 -13.28
CA GLY A 307 41.61 11.61 -14.62
C GLY A 307 41.65 10.54 -15.74
N SER A 308 40.70 10.72 -16.65
CA SER A 308 40.57 10.12 -17.97
C SER A 308 41.86 10.16 -18.80
N ASP A 309 42.29 9.00 -19.31
CA ASP A 309 43.21 8.87 -20.44
C ASP A 309 42.66 7.84 -21.44
N ALA A 310 41.60 8.20 -22.17
CA ALA A 310 41.24 7.62 -23.46
C ALA A 310 40.15 8.44 -24.17
N ALA A 311 40.48 9.67 -24.60
CA ALA A 311 39.69 10.35 -25.61
C ALA A 311 40.18 9.97 -27.02
N LYS A 312 39.23 9.49 -27.84
CA LYS A 312 39.22 9.43 -29.31
C LYS A 312 39.95 8.27 -29.99
N ALA A 313 39.21 7.17 -30.18
CA ALA A 313 39.24 6.41 -31.43
C ALA A 313 37.81 6.36 -32.00
N THR A 314 37.75 6.58 -33.30
CA THR A 314 36.61 6.80 -34.19
C THR A 314 35.69 5.59 -34.36
N ASP A 315 34.43 5.92 -34.60
CA ASP A 315 33.42 5.20 -35.40
C ASP A 315 32.93 3.81 -34.98
N SER A 316 31.60 3.72 -34.89
CA SER A 316 30.77 2.53 -35.05
C SER A 316 31.04 1.33 -34.13
N GLN A 317 30.21 1.18 -33.09
CA GLN A 317 29.37 -0.02 -32.88
C GLN A 317 28.59 0.12 -31.58
N SER A 318 27.27 0.08 -31.70
CA SER A 318 26.32 -0.22 -30.63
C SER A 318 26.73 -1.52 -29.92
N SER A 319 26.95 -1.48 -28.61
CA SER A 319 26.84 -2.67 -27.78
C SER A 319 25.49 -2.62 -27.04
N ASP A 320 24.52 -3.33 -27.61
CA ASP A 320 23.27 -3.71 -26.97
C ASP A 320 23.53 -4.28 -25.56
N THR A 321 23.17 -3.55 -24.51
CA THR A 321 22.75 -4.19 -23.26
C THR A 321 21.29 -4.59 -23.44
N ALA A 322 21.07 -5.83 -23.88
CA ALA A 322 19.73 -6.34 -24.16
C ALA A 322 18.84 -6.25 -22.90
N LYS A 323 17.74 -5.48 -22.97
CA LYS A 323 16.75 -5.31 -21.88
C LYS A 323 16.10 -6.66 -21.53
N PRO A 324 15.70 -6.90 -20.26
CA PRO A 324 15.03 -8.14 -19.87
C PRO A 324 13.66 -8.23 -20.56
N LYS A 325 13.45 -9.29 -21.35
CA LYS A 325 12.17 -9.57 -22.03
C LYS A 325 11.55 -10.84 -21.45
N LYS A 326 10.40 -10.68 -20.80
CA LYS A 326 9.61 -11.77 -20.19
C LYS A 326 9.14 -12.76 -21.26
N ILE A 327 9.42 -14.05 -21.06
CA ILE A 327 8.96 -15.16 -21.91
C ILE A 327 7.85 -15.94 -21.21
N PHE A 328 7.99 -16.18 -19.91
CA PHE A 328 7.01 -16.92 -19.08
C PHE A 328 7.12 -16.48 -17.62
N VAL A 329 6.00 -16.47 -16.89
CA VAL A 329 5.94 -16.36 -15.42
C VAL A 329 4.80 -17.25 -14.94
N SER A 330 5.02 -18.05 -13.90
CA SER A 330 4.00 -18.90 -13.29
C SER A 330 3.16 -18.12 -12.28
N GLN A 331 1.98 -18.65 -11.96
CA GLN A 331 1.34 -18.36 -10.67
C GLN A 331 2.25 -18.82 -9.52
N THR A 332 1.96 -18.38 -8.30
CA THR A 332 2.68 -18.82 -7.11
C THR A 332 2.53 -20.34 -6.91
N VAL A 333 3.66 -21.01 -6.71
CA VAL A 333 3.77 -22.45 -6.48
C VAL A 333 4.10 -22.67 -5.01
N THR A 334 3.17 -23.31 -4.31
CA THR A 334 3.28 -23.69 -2.89
C THR A 334 3.22 -25.22 -2.74
N SER A 335 3.44 -25.73 -1.53
CA SER A 335 3.29 -27.17 -1.22
C SER A 335 1.88 -27.71 -1.50
N GLN A 336 0.85 -26.84 -1.52
CA GLN A 336 -0.54 -27.17 -1.86
C GLN A 336 -0.82 -27.16 -3.37
N THR A 337 0.09 -26.61 -4.18
CA THR A 337 -0.05 -26.60 -5.63
C THR A 337 -0.05 -28.02 -6.17
N LYS A 338 -0.96 -28.35 -7.10
CA LYS A 338 -1.13 -29.70 -7.64
C LYS A 338 0.18 -30.24 -8.22
N ARG A 339 0.71 -31.31 -7.61
CA ARG A 339 2.01 -31.94 -7.95
C ARG A 339 3.24 -31.07 -7.67
N GLN A 340 3.09 -29.96 -6.92
CA GLN A 340 4.13 -29.04 -6.47
C GLN A 340 5.04 -28.50 -7.59
N ARG A 341 4.44 -28.27 -8.77
CA ARG A 341 5.19 -27.89 -9.97
C ARG A 341 4.34 -27.19 -11.02
N VAL A 342 5.04 -26.55 -11.96
CA VAL A 342 4.50 -25.95 -13.18
C VAL A 342 5.28 -26.46 -14.40
N GLU A 343 4.55 -26.97 -15.39
CA GLU A 343 5.12 -27.33 -16.68
C GLU A 343 5.20 -26.09 -17.59
N ILE A 344 6.39 -25.79 -18.12
CA ILE A 344 6.69 -24.60 -18.92
C ILE A 344 7.05 -25.02 -20.33
N ASP A 345 6.34 -24.47 -21.30
CA ASP A 345 6.52 -24.72 -22.72
C ASP A 345 6.41 -23.38 -23.46
N ALA A 346 7.54 -22.85 -23.92
CA ALA A 346 7.62 -21.46 -24.37
C ALA A 346 8.43 -21.31 -25.67
N SER A 347 8.01 -20.36 -26.52
CA SER A 347 8.78 -19.95 -27.69
C SER A 347 10.02 -19.16 -27.27
N ILE A 348 11.18 -19.57 -27.76
CA ILE A 348 12.46 -18.88 -27.59
C ILE A 348 13.07 -18.51 -28.95
N LYS A 349 12.24 -18.37 -29.99
CA LYS A 349 12.68 -18.04 -31.35
C LYS A 349 13.50 -16.74 -31.36
N GLY A 350 14.76 -16.85 -31.77
CA GLY A 350 15.69 -15.71 -31.84
C GLY A 350 16.35 -15.32 -30.51
N VAL A 351 16.09 -16.05 -29.42
CA VAL A 351 16.70 -15.80 -28.11
C VAL A 351 18.14 -16.29 -28.09
N ARG A 352 19.07 -15.43 -27.64
CA ARG A 352 20.49 -15.77 -27.44
C ARG A 352 20.91 -15.83 -25.98
N ASP A 353 20.30 -14.99 -25.16
CA ASP A 353 20.47 -14.93 -23.72
C ASP A 353 19.15 -15.34 -23.09
N LEU A 354 19.13 -16.48 -22.39
CA LEU A 354 17.95 -17.04 -21.74
C LEU A 354 18.21 -17.11 -20.23
N PHE A 355 17.23 -16.71 -19.42
CA PHE A 355 17.33 -16.72 -17.96
C PHE A 355 16.20 -17.54 -17.37
N LEU A 356 16.51 -18.51 -16.52
CA LEU A 356 15.55 -19.18 -15.65
C LEU A 356 15.60 -18.49 -14.28
N VAL A 357 14.47 -18.03 -13.78
CA VAL A 357 14.38 -17.22 -12.56
C VAL A 357 13.34 -17.81 -11.62
N ALA A 358 13.70 -18.10 -10.38
CA ALA A 358 12.74 -18.41 -9.32
C ALA A 358 12.76 -17.26 -8.31
N ALA A 359 11.62 -16.74 -7.87
CA ALA A 359 11.56 -15.71 -6.83
C ALA A 359 10.65 -16.12 -5.70
N GLU A 360 10.95 -15.59 -4.51
CA GLU A 360 10.12 -15.70 -3.31
C GLU A 360 8.86 -14.83 -3.44
N THR A 361 7.84 -15.18 -2.66
CA THR A 361 6.66 -14.35 -2.44
C THR A 361 6.67 -13.76 -1.02
N GLU A 362 5.64 -13.02 -0.60
CA GLU A 362 5.66 -12.16 0.60
C GLU A 362 5.70 -12.89 1.97
N ASP A 363 6.12 -14.15 2.03
CA ASP A 363 6.19 -14.98 3.25
C ASP A 363 7.55 -14.96 3.99
N GLY A 364 8.61 -14.44 3.37
CA GLY A 364 9.93 -14.32 3.99
C GLY A 364 10.70 -15.65 4.07
N PHE A 365 12.04 -15.56 4.19
CA PHE A 365 12.96 -16.69 4.03
C PHE A 365 12.71 -17.87 4.99
N ALA A 366 12.06 -18.93 4.52
CA ALA A 366 12.27 -20.27 5.08
C ALA A 366 11.85 -21.41 4.13
N CYS A 367 12.83 -22.05 3.49
CA CYS A 367 12.73 -23.36 2.80
C CYS A 367 12.26 -23.32 1.33
N ASP A 368 12.57 -22.25 0.59
CA ASP A 368 12.22 -22.08 -0.83
C ASP A 368 13.16 -22.79 -1.80
N TRP A 369 13.23 -24.11 -1.67
CA TRP A 369 14.09 -24.94 -2.50
C TRP A 369 13.35 -25.31 -3.78
N VAL A 370 14.00 -25.12 -4.92
CA VAL A 370 13.41 -25.29 -6.24
C VAL A 370 14.28 -26.12 -7.16
N ASP A 371 13.64 -26.85 -8.07
CA ASP A 371 14.27 -27.61 -9.14
C ASP A 371 13.71 -27.19 -10.50
N TRP A 372 14.62 -26.90 -11.44
CA TRP A 372 14.30 -26.83 -12.88
C TRP A 372 14.54 -28.21 -13.50
N VAL A 373 13.48 -29.00 -13.67
CA VAL A 373 13.52 -30.40 -14.09
C VAL A 373 13.41 -30.55 -15.61
N ASP A 374 14.27 -31.40 -16.17
CA ASP A 374 14.44 -31.69 -17.61
C ASP A 374 14.45 -30.44 -18.52
N PRO A 375 15.22 -29.38 -18.21
CA PRO A 375 15.24 -28.15 -19.01
C PRO A 375 15.85 -28.40 -20.39
N LYS A 376 15.03 -28.39 -21.44
CA LYS A 376 15.43 -28.71 -22.82
C LYS A 376 15.02 -27.64 -23.81
N ILE A 377 15.90 -27.36 -24.77
CA ILE A 377 15.63 -26.51 -25.92
C ILE A 377 15.48 -27.36 -27.19
N HIS A 378 14.56 -27.00 -28.07
CA HIS A 378 14.22 -27.73 -29.29
C HIS A 378 14.43 -26.88 -30.54
N GLY A 379 14.84 -27.53 -31.63
CA GLY A 379 14.98 -26.93 -32.96
C GLY A 379 15.06 -27.99 -34.06
N PRO A 380 15.21 -27.60 -35.33
CA PRO A 380 15.23 -28.53 -36.47
C PRO A 380 16.34 -29.58 -36.42
N ALA A 381 17.43 -29.31 -35.68
CA ALA A 381 18.55 -30.23 -35.48
C ALA A 381 18.37 -31.22 -34.32
N GLY A 382 17.23 -31.20 -33.62
CA GLY A 382 16.94 -32.02 -32.45
C GLY A 382 16.81 -31.21 -31.17
N SER A 383 16.88 -31.88 -30.01
CA SER A 383 16.73 -31.25 -28.69
C SER A 383 18.05 -31.27 -27.93
N LYS A 384 18.29 -30.26 -27.08
CA LYS A 384 19.47 -30.20 -26.19
C LYS A 384 19.06 -29.92 -24.74
N SER A 385 19.75 -30.57 -23.81
CA SER A 385 19.65 -30.28 -22.37
C SER A 385 20.36 -28.97 -22.02
N LEU A 386 19.72 -28.11 -21.24
CA LEU A 386 20.37 -26.93 -20.64
C LEU A 386 21.33 -27.32 -19.52
N VAL A 387 21.11 -28.45 -18.85
CA VAL A 387 22.01 -28.99 -17.82
C VAL A 387 23.35 -29.43 -18.43
N GLU A 388 23.31 -30.06 -19.61
CA GLU A 388 24.52 -30.44 -20.36
C GLU A 388 25.18 -29.24 -21.05
N LEU A 389 24.36 -28.31 -21.57
CA LEU A 389 24.86 -27.08 -22.19
C LEU A 389 25.67 -26.23 -21.20
N GLY A 390 25.27 -26.24 -19.92
CA GLY A 390 25.86 -25.44 -18.87
C GLY A 390 25.37 -23.99 -18.91
N TRP A 391 25.34 -23.34 -17.74
CA TRP A 391 25.00 -21.92 -17.62
C TRP A 391 26.25 -21.05 -17.69
N LYS A 392 26.08 -19.81 -18.16
CA LYS A 392 27.11 -18.77 -18.18
C LYS A 392 27.33 -18.19 -16.79
N SER A 393 26.27 -17.99 -16.02
CA SER A 393 26.30 -17.52 -14.64
C SER A 393 25.03 -17.96 -13.91
N ALA A 394 25.11 -18.11 -12.58
CA ALA A 394 23.95 -18.43 -11.76
C ALA A 394 24.09 -17.80 -10.37
N THR A 395 22.97 -17.40 -9.76
CA THR A 395 22.87 -16.88 -8.39
C THR A 395 21.68 -17.50 -7.68
N ALA A 396 21.76 -17.69 -6.37
CA ALA A 396 20.66 -18.14 -5.51
C ALA A 396 20.67 -17.36 -4.19
N GLY A 397 19.51 -17.22 -3.56
CA GLY A 397 19.34 -16.49 -2.29
C GLY A 397 20.05 -17.17 -1.13
N TRP A 398 20.22 -18.48 -1.22
CA TRP A 398 20.95 -19.30 -0.27
C TRP A 398 21.55 -20.53 -0.97
N GLY A 399 22.77 -20.92 -0.58
CA GLY A 399 23.50 -22.03 -1.19
C GLY A 399 23.92 -21.78 -2.65
N ASP A 400 24.46 -22.81 -3.29
CA ASP A 400 24.89 -22.78 -4.69
C ASP A 400 23.83 -23.38 -5.62
N VAL A 401 23.82 -22.95 -6.89
CA VAL A 401 23.03 -23.61 -7.95
C VAL A 401 23.72 -24.90 -8.36
N GLN A 402 23.04 -26.02 -8.19
CA GLN A 402 23.61 -27.36 -8.33
C GLN A 402 23.12 -28.09 -9.58
N LYS A 403 24.00 -28.89 -10.17
CA LYS A 403 23.69 -29.75 -11.33
C LYS A 403 23.33 -31.15 -10.87
N ASN A 404 22.12 -31.61 -11.18
CA ASN A 404 21.58 -32.92 -10.81
C ASN A 404 21.59 -33.22 -9.31
N LEU A 405 21.59 -32.17 -8.49
CA LEU A 405 21.45 -32.20 -7.04
C LEU A 405 20.54 -31.02 -6.65
N ASN A 406 19.91 -31.08 -5.49
CA ASN A 406 19.19 -29.93 -4.92
C ASN A 406 20.18 -28.88 -4.39
N CYS A 407 19.68 -27.73 -3.92
CA CYS A 407 20.51 -26.60 -3.50
C CYS A 407 21.46 -26.89 -2.31
N ALA A 408 21.20 -27.96 -1.53
CA ALA A 408 22.09 -28.42 -0.46
C ALA A 408 23.10 -29.50 -0.91
N GLY A 409 23.17 -29.81 -2.21
CA GLY A 409 24.09 -30.80 -2.76
C GLY A 409 23.66 -32.26 -2.55
N GLN A 410 22.38 -32.51 -2.25
CA GLN A 410 21.80 -33.84 -2.10
C GLN A 410 21.01 -34.26 -3.35
N ALA A 411 20.53 -35.50 -3.40
CA ALA A 411 19.66 -35.94 -4.50
C ALA A 411 18.35 -35.12 -4.49
N TRP A 412 18.02 -34.51 -5.63
CA TRP A 412 16.79 -33.74 -5.81
C TRP A 412 15.57 -34.67 -5.94
N SER A 413 14.41 -34.20 -5.49
CA SER A 413 13.14 -34.90 -5.67
C SER A 413 11.96 -33.97 -5.50
N VAL A 414 10.86 -34.22 -6.19
CA VAL A 414 9.62 -33.42 -6.12
C VAL A 414 8.52 -34.28 -5.51
N ALA A 415 7.92 -33.84 -4.41
CA ALA A 415 6.96 -34.61 -3.63
C ALA A 415 7.46 -36.04 -3.28
N GLY A 416 8.76 -36.16 -2.95
CA GLY A 416 9.43 -37.41 -2.60
C GLY A 416 9.73 -38.35 -3.77
N GLN A 417 9.57 -37.90 -5.02
CA GLN A 417 9.84 -38.71 -6.21
C GLN A 417 10.77 -37.99 -7.20
N GLN A 418 11.65 -38.74 -7.86
CA GLN A 418 12.44 -38.22 -8.97
C GLN A 418 11.57 -38.26 -10.24
N ILE A 419 11.09 -37.09 -10.67
CA ILE A 419 10.09 -36.97 -11.76
C ILE A 419 10.68 -36.74 -13.15
N GLY A 420 12.00 -36.68 -13.28
CA GLY A 420 12.73 -36.42 -14.53
C GLY A 420 14.10 -37.07 -14.54
N SER A 421 14.83 -36.89 -15.64
CA SER A 421 16.16 -37.48 -15.84
C SER A 421 17.31 -36.60 -15.35
N GLU A 422 17.10 -35.28 -15.35
CA GLU A 422 18.09 -34.27 -14.97
C GLU A 422 17.40 -33.05 -14.34
N ALA A 423 18.11 -32.30 -13.49
CA ALA A 423 17.58 -31.10 -12.85
C ALA A 423 18.67 -30.08 -12.55
N ILE A 424 18.26 -28.82 -12.35
CA ILE A 424 19.07 -27.75 -11.79
C ILE A 424 18.42 -27.29 -10.48
N GLY A 425 19.04 -27.62 -9.35
CA GLY A 425 18.54 -27.29 -8.02
C GLY A 425 19.06 -25.94 -7.53
N ALA A 426 18.20 -25.13 -6.93
CA ALA A 426 18.52 -23.80 -6.41
C ALA A 426 17.63 -23.41 -5.22
N HIS A 427 18.00 -22.34 -4.51
CA HIS A 427 17.12 -21.69 -3.53
C HIS A 427 16.57 -20.39 -4.14
N ALA A 428 15.28 -20.09 -3.98
CA ALA A 428 14.73 -18.80 -4.40
C ALA A 428 15.18 -17.68 -3.43
N PRO A 429 15.34 -16.41 -3.87
CA PRO A 429 15.37 -16.00 -5.26
C PRO A 429 16.61 -16.57 -5.98
N SER A 430 16.46 -17.11 -7.18
CA SER A 430 17.56 -17.57 -8.03
C SER A 430 17.44 -17.09 -9.47
N VAL A 431 18.58 -16.90 -10.14
CA VAL A 431 18.70 -16.48 -11.54
C VAL A 431 19.77 -17.33 -12.21
N ILE A 432 19.45 -18.01 -13.31
CA ILE A 432 20.35 -18.90 -14.05
C ILE A 432 20.39 -18.47 -15.51
N HIS A 433 21.57 -18.04 -15.99
CA HIS A 433 21.78 -17.48 -17.32
C HIS A 433 22.39 -18.48 -18.30
N PHE A 434 21.75 -18.68 -19.45
CA PHE A 434 22.22 -19.54 -20.54
C PHE A 434 22.50 -18.74 -21.82
N LYS A 435 23.50 -19.19 -22.58
CA LYS A 435 23.71 -18.78 -23.98
C LYS A 435 23.15 -19.82 -24.93
N ILE A 436 22.12 -19.46 -25.69
CA ILE A 436 21.38 -20.38 -26.56
C ILE A 436 22.01 -20.42 -27.97
N PRO A 437 22.36 -21.61 -28.52
CA PRO A 437 22.86 -21.74 -29.88
C PRO A 437 21.82 -21.36 -30.95
N GLU A 438 22.28 -21.05 -32.16
CA GLU A 438 21.39 -20.81 -33.30
C GLU A 438 20.52 -22.01 -33.66
N GLY A 439 19.30 -21.73 -34.11
CA GLY A 439 18.40 -22.74 -34.64
C GLY A 439 17.49 -23.43 -33.61
N TYR A 440 17.55 -23.06 -32.33
CA TYR A 440 16.57 -23.48 -31.32
C TYR A 440 15.50 -22.40 -31.15
N ASP A 441 14.24 -22.82 -31.08
CA ASP A 441 13.08 -21.90 -31.08
C ASP A 441 12.02 -22.21 -30.03
N ARG A 442 12.20 -23.29 -29.25
CA ARG A 442 11.27 -23.67 -28.17
C ARG A 442 12.02 -24.18 -26.94
N LEU A 443 11.54 -23.84 -25.75
CA LEU A 443 12.00 -24.32 -24.44
C LEU A 443 10.89 -25.16 -23.82
N THR A 444 11.23 -26.35 -23.30
CA THR A 444 10.39 -27.08 -22.34
C THR A 444 11.17 -27.29 -21.05
N VAL A 445 10.57 -26.96 -19.91
CA VAL A 445 11.16 -27.19 -18.58
C VAL A 445 10.04 -27.31 -17.55
N THR A 446 10.25 -28.04 -16.46
CA THR A 446 9.33 -28.04 -15.33
C THR A 446 9.96 -27.29 -14.16
N GLY A 447 9.31 -26.24 -13.67
CA GLY A 447 9.69 -25.60 -12.40
C GLY A 447 8.97 -26.30 -11.25
N ALA A 448 9.68 -26.79 -10.25
CA ALA A 448 9.11 -27.57 -9.16
C ALA A 448 9.71 -27.20 -7.80
N LEU A 449 8.94 -27.41 -6.73
CA LEU A 449 9.46 -27.35 -5.37
C LEU A 449 10.26 -28.62 -5.07
N ASP A 450 11.47 -28.46 -4.51
CA ASP A 450 12.25 -29.60 -4.04
C ASP A 450 11.69 -30.11 -2.70
N THR A 451 11.75 -31.42 -2.51
CA THR A 451 11.27 -32.10 -1.30
C THR A 451 12.11 -31.69 -0.09
N GLY A 452 13.38 -31.36 -0.28
CA GLY A 452 14.24 -30.82 0.77
C GLY A 452 13.70 -29.51 1.34
N GLY A 453 13.09 -28.65 0.53
CA GLY A 453 12.40 -27.45 1.00
C GLY A 453 11.06 -27.78 1.66
N THR A 454 10.20 -28.51 0.95
CA THR A 454 8.82 -28.79 1.40
C THR A 454 8.70 -29.78 2.58
N SER A 455 9.77 -30.51 2.93
CA SER A 455 9.80 -31.38 4.11
C SER A 455 10.21 -30.67 5.39
N GLN A 456 10.67 -29.43 5.29
CA GLN A 456 10.94 -28.57 6.43
C GLN A 456 9.63 -27.88 6.88
N ASN A 457 9.52 -27.58 8.17
CA ASN A 457 8.39 -26.85 8.76
C ASN A 457 6.98 -27.38 8.36
N ASN A 458 6.80 -28.69 8.26
CA ASN A 458 5.55 -29.34 7.80
C ASN A 458 5.05 -28.88 6.41
N GLY A 459 5.91 -28.29 5.58
CA GLY A 459 5.60 -27.84 4.22
C GLY A 459 4.80 -26.55 4.12
N GLN A 460 4.62 -25.80 5.20
CA GLN A 460 3.81 -24.57 5.21
C GLN A 460 4.58 -23.30 4.84
N SER A 461 5.89 -23.39 4.61
CA SER A 461 6.80 -22.23 4.49
C SER A 461 7.39 -22.01 3.09
N THR A 462 6.97 -22.80 2.09
CA THR A 462 7.53 -22.71 0.74
C THR A 462 6.56 -22.06 -0.23
N SER A 463 6.95 -20.94 -0.84
CA SER A 463 6.13 -20.20 -1.80
C SER A 463 6.99 -19.44 -2.82
N VAL A 464 6.96 -19.89 -4.07
CA VAL A 464 7.83 -19.34 -5.13
C VAL A 464 7.09 -19.10 -6.44
N GLN A 465 7.61 -18.20 -7.27
CA GLN A 465 7.21 -18.05 -8.67
C GLN A 465 8.36 -18.41 -9.61
N PHE A 466 8.06 -19.14 -10.69
CA PHE A 466 9.01 -19.51 -11.73
C PHE A 466 8.82 -18.63 -12.96
N ALA A 467 9.92 -18.15 -13.55
CA ALA A 467 9.89 -17.31 -14.73
C ALA A 467 11.03 -17.59 -15.70
N VAL A 468 10.80 -17.26 -16.97
CA VAL A 468 11.76 -17.34 -18.06
C VAL A 468 11.88 -15.98 -18.74
N TYR A 469 13.10 -15.50 -18.93
CA TYR A 469 13.40 -14.22 -19.56
C TYR A 469 14.43 -14.37 -20.69
N SER A 470 14.48 -13.37 -21.57
CA SER A 470 15.55 -13.20 -22.56
C SER A 470 16.23 -11.83 -22.48
N GLY A 471 17.44 -11.73 -23.01
CA GLY A 471 18.21 -10.48 -23.04
C GLY A 471 18.98 -10.24 -21.75
N ALA A 472 18.25 -9.94 -20.67
CA ALA A 472 18.76 -9.83 -19.29
C ALA A 472 17.79 -10.47 -18.28
N ALA A 473 18.24 -10.69 -17.04
CA ALA A 473 17.38 -11.06 -15.92
C ALA A 473 16.69 -9.81 -15.33
N PRO A 474 15.43 -9.90 -14.85
CA PRO A 474 14.77 -8.81 -14.15
C PRO A 474 15.33 -8.63 -12.72
N ARG A 475 15.22 -7.43 -12.13
CA ARG A 475 15.63 -7.16 -10.74
C ARG A 475 14.67 -7.79 -9.70
N ARG A 476 13.38 -7.99 -10.03
CA ARG A 476 12.37 -8.77 -9.29
C ARG A 476 11.40 -9.43 -10.28
N ILE A 477 10.88 -10.62 -9.98
CA ILE A 477 9.79 -11.21 -10.79
C ILE A 477 8.55 -10.29 -10.65
N GLY A 478 7.97 -9.88 -11.78
CA GLY A 478 6.84 -8.93 -11.81
C GLY A 478 7.21 -7.45 -11.95
N GLN A 479 8.50 -7.07 -11.89
CA GLN A 479 8.93 -5.72 -12.24
C GLN A 479 9.10 -5.59 -13.77
N ALA A 480 8.33 -4.71 -14.39
CA ALA A 480 8.67 -4.23 -15.72
C ALA A 480 9.74 -3.11 -15.64
N PRO A 481 10.43 -2.77 -16.75
CA PRO A 481 11.64 -1.95 -16.75
C PRO A 481 11.44 -0.57 -16.11
N ASP A 482 12.50 -0.08 -15.47
CA ASP A 482 12.61 1.30 -15.01
C ASP A 482 12.72 2.25 -16.21
N ASN A 483 11.70 3.10 -16.38
CA ASN A 483 11.57 4.09 -17.46
C ASN A 483 12.04 5.49 -17.02
N SER A 484 12.79 5.62 -15.91
CA SER A 484 13.22 6.93 -15.38
C SER A 484 14.32 7.65 -16.17
N ALA A 485 14.80 7.08 -17.29
CA ALA A 485 15.91 7.61 -18.08
C ALA A 485 15.56 8.12 -19.50
N ASP A 486 14.36 7.90 -20.02
CA ASP A 486 14.05 8.31 -21.40
C ASP A 486 13.19 9.60 -21.38
N GLY A 487 13.78 10.70 -21.84
CA GLY A 487 13.07 11.96 -22.10
C GLY A 487 11.87 11.77 -23.03
N ASP A 488 11.96 10.80 -23.95
CA ASP A 488 10.94 10.49 -24.95
C ASP A 488 9.81 9.60 -24.40
N GLN A 489 10.04 8.70 -23.42
CA GLN A 489 8.99 7.78 -22.93
C GLN A 489 7.84 8.46 -22.18
N ARG A 490 8.04 9.70 -21.73
CA ARG A 490 7.01 10.51 -21.08
C ARG A 490 6.28 11.41 -22.06
N ASP A 491 6.58 11.33 -23.35
CA ASP A 491 5.81 12.03 -24.36
C ASP A 491 4.45 11.33 -24.58
N PRO A 492 3.39 12.08 -24.88
CA PRO A 492 2.07 11.53 -25.15
C PRO A 492 2.06 10.44 -26.22
N GLU A 493 2.95 10.51 -27.21
CA GLU A 493 3.08 9.52 -28.29
C GLU A 493 3.35 8.10 -27.76
N HIS A 494 3.98 7.97 -26.59
CA HIS A 494 4.31 6.70 -25.95
C HIS A 494 3.36 6.33 -24.79
N ALA A 495 2.32 7.13 -24.54
CA ALA A 495 1.47 7.01 -23.35
C ALA A 495 0.79 5.64 -23.19
N VAL A 496 0.50 4.95 -24.30
CA VAL A 496 -0.13 3.62 -24.27
C VAL A 496 0.88 2.47 -24.25
N GLU A 497 2.16 2.72 -24.57
CA GLU A 497 3.17 1.67 -24.69
C GLU A 497 3.47 0.99 -23.34
N GLY A 498 3.34 1.75 -22.24
CA GLY A 498 3.60 1.26 -20.89
C GLY A 498 2.39 0.75 -20.13
N ILE A 499 1.25 0.61 -20.82
CA ILE A 499 -0.02 0.22 -20.24
C ILE A 499 -0.43 -1.14 -20.78
N GLU A 500 -0.54 -2.12 -19.89
CA GLU A 500 -1.16 -3.41 -20.19
C GLU A 500 -2.66 -3.31 -19.97
N VAL A 501 -3.45 -3.83 -20.92
CA VAL A 501 -4.92 -3.89 -20.83
C VAL A 501 -5.38 -5.34 -20.89
N ALA A 502 -6.53 -5.61 -20.29
CA ALA A 502 -7.11 -6.94 -20.26
C ALA A 502 -7.46 -7.46 -21.68
N GLU A 503 -7.44 -8.78 -21.88
CA GLU A 503 -7.67 -9.40 -23.20
C GLU A 503 -8.99 -8.93 -23.84
N GLY A 504 -8.95 -8.55 -25.11
CA GLY A 504 -10.12 -8.06 -25.84
C GLY A 504 -10.40 -6.57 -25.66
N LEU A 505 -9.51 -5.84 -24.98
CA LEU A 505 -9.55 -4.38 -24.87
C LEU A 505 -8.34 -3.72 -25.56
N GLN A 506 -8.49 -2.43 -25.83
CA GLN A 506 -7.46 -1.52 -26.33
C GLN A 506 -7.61 -0.18 -25.60
N ALA A 507 -6.52 0.28 -24.99
CA ALA A 507 -6.41 1.67 -24.53
C ALA A 507 -5.95 2.55 -25.69
N THR A 508 -6.56 3.73 -25.82
CA THR A 508 -6.16 4.79 -26.74
C THR A 508 -6.00 6.09 -25.96
N LEU A 509 -4.94 6.84 -26.24
CA LEU A 509 -4.80 8.19 -25.70
C LEU A 509 -5.82 9.11 -26.37
N SER A 510 -6.73 9.69 -25.60
CA SER A 510 -7.79 10.57 -26.08
C SER A 510 -7.43 12.05 -25.93
N ALA A 511 -6.70 12.43 -24.88
CA ALA A 511 -6.20 13.78 -24.71
C ALA A 511 -4.96 13.78 -23.79
N SER A 512 -4.11 14.79 -23.92
CA SER A 512 -2.87 14.94 -23.15
C SER A 512 -2.47 16.41 -22.98
N GLU A 513 -1.36 16.63 -22.29
CA GLU A 513 -0.65 17.90 -22.29
C GLU A 513 -0.28 18.40 -23.71
N PRO A 514 -0.18 19.72 -23.94
CA PRO A 514 -0.35 20.83 -22.98
C PRO A 514 -1.80 21.31 -22.77
N GLN A 515 -2.80 20.76 -23.47
CA GLN A 515 -4.19 21.24 -23.43
C GLN A 515 -4.83 21.07 -22.04
N LEU A 516 -4.51 19.95 -21.39
CA LEU A 516 -4.87 19.63 -20.00
C LEU A 516 -3.61 19.31 -19.18
N ARG A 517 -3.75 19.33 -17.86
CA ARG A 517 -2.71 19.01 -16.87
C ARG A 517 -3.22 17.85 -16.00
N SER A 518 -3.06 17.90 -14.69
CA SER A 518 -3.44 16.80 -13.81
C SER A 518 -4.96 16.72 -13.61
N LEU A 519 -5.55 15.60 -13.99
CA LEU A 519 -7.00 15.37 -13.93
C LEU A 519 -7.35 14.62 -12.64
N THR A 520 -8.21 15.19 -11.79
CA THR A 520 -8.67 14.55 -10.54
C THR A 520 -9.97 13.77 -10.71
N ASN A 521 -10.83 14.19 -11.65
CA ASN A 521 -12.19 13.68 -11.77
C ASN A 521 -12.74 13.93 -13.18
N LEU A 522 -13.69 13.09 -13.62
CA LEU A 522 -14.43 13.30 -14.86
C LEU A 522 -15.92 12.95 -14.76
N ASP A 523 -16.71 13.54 -15.65
CA ASP A 523 -18.06 13.06 -16.00
C ASP A 523 -18.26 13.13 -17.52
N ILE A 524 -19.26 12.43 -18.06
CA ILE A 524 -19.52 12.36 -19.50
C ILE A 524 -20.99 12.66 -19.77
N ASP A 525 -21.25 13.72 -20.51
CA ASP A 525 -22.60 14.15 -20.84
C ASP A 525 -23.27 13.24 -21.91
N SER A 526 -24.57 13.43 -22.14
CA SER A 526 -25.33 12.63 -23.10
C SER A 526 -24.90 12.84 -24.55
N ARG A 527 -24.12 13.90 -24.84
CA ARG A 527 -23.48 14.15 -26.14
C ARG A 527 -22.12 13.49 -26.26
N GLY A 528 -21.65 12.80 -25.21
CA GLY A 528 -20.38 12.09 -25.20
C GLY A 528 -19.17 13.01 -25.06
N ARG A 529 -19.37 14.26 -24.63
CA ARG A 529 -18.27 15.17 -24.30
C ARG A 529 -17.78 14.85 -22.88
N VAL A 530 -16.48 14.86 -22.70
CA VAL A 530 -15.85 14.53 -21.42
C VAL A 530 -15.59 15.81 -20.65
N TRP A 531 -16.18 15.92 -19.47
CA TRP A 531 -16.01 17.04 -18.55
C TRP A 531 -14.97 16.66 -17.52
N VAL A 532 -13.96 17.50 -17.28
CA VAL A 532 -12.85 17.16 -16.37
C VAL A 532 -12.49 18.30 -15.41
N CYS A 533 -12.08 17.91 -14.20
CA CYS A 533 -11.42 18.78 -13.24
C CYS A 533 -9.92 18.85 -13.55
N ASP A 534 -9.47 19.96 -14.13
CA ASP A 534 -8.07 20.18 -14.49
C ASP A 534 -7.35 21.02 -13.41
N VAL A 535 -6.61 20.31 -12.56
CA VAL A 535 -6.09 20.80 -11.29
C VAL A 535 -4.57 20.99 -11.34
N MET A 536 -4.12 22.19 -10.95
CA MET A 536 -2.71 22.50 -10.71
C MET A 536 -2.48 23.06 -9.30
N ASN A 537 -3.48 23.71 -8.71
CA ASN A 537 -3.33 24.44 -7.46
C ASN A 537 -3.51 23.56 -6.21
N TYR A 538 -3.02 22.33 -6.26
CA TYR A 538 -3.16 21.37 -5.16
C TYR A 538 -2.01 21.46 -4.15
N ARG A 539 -2.37 21.72 -2.88
CA ARG A 539 -1.46 21.72 -1.71
C ARG A 539 -0.21 22.57 -1.89
N ARG A 540 0.96 21.95 -2.09
CA ARG A 540 2.24 22.66 -2.21
C ARG A 540 2.32 23.52 -3.47
N ASN A 541 1.49 23.20 -4.46
CA ASN A 541 1.40 23.93 -5.72
C ASN A 541 0.30 24.99 -5.69
N ASN A 542 -0.33 25.26 -4.54
CA ASN A 542 -1.36 26.27 -4.42
C ASN A 542 -0.86 27.65 -4.92
N GLY A 543 -1.60 28.23 -5.87
CA GLY A 543 -1.24 29.51 -6.50
C GLY A 543 -0.32 29.38 -7.71
N SER A 544 0.10 28.18 -8.12
CA SER A 544 0.97 27.97 -9.30
C SER A 544 0.29 28.34 -10.61
N ARG A 545 -1.04 28.24 -10.66
CA ARG A 545 -1.89 28.79 -11.73
C ARG A 545 -2.69 29.97 -11.15
N PRO A 546 -2.24 31.22 -11.35
CA PRO A 546 -2.85 32.41 -10.74
C PRO A 546 -4.33 32.61 -11.04
N GLU A 547 -4.79 32.16 -12.22
CA GLU A 547 -6.18 32.23 -12.65
C GLU A 547 -7.09 31.24 -11.90
N GLY A 548 -6.52 30.24 -11.25
CA GLY A 548 -7.24 29.14 -10.60
C GLY A 548 -7.40 27.92 -11.49
N ASP A 549 -7.83 26.81 -10.87
CA ASP A 549 -8.11 25.56 -11.57
C ASP A 549 -9.31 25.67 -12.51
N ARG A 550 -9.44 24.70 -13.43
CA ARG A 550 -10.37 24.77 -14.57
C ARG A 550 -11.34 23.59 -14.56
N ILE A 551 -12.56 23.84 -15.00
CA ILE A 551 -13.47 22.83 -15.53
C ILE A 551 -13.43 22.90 -17.04
N LEU A 552 -13.03 21.81 -17.69
CA LEU A 552 -12.90 21.72 -19.14
C LEU A 552 -13.94 20.76 -19.72
N ILE A 553 -14.43 21.08 -20.92
CA ILE A 553 -15.25 20.22 -21.77
C ILE A 553 -14.38 19.79 -22.95
N LEU A 554 -14.25 18.48 -23.15
CA LEU A 554 -13.45 17.86 -24.20
C LEU A 554 -14.39 17.15 -25.18
N GLU A 555 -14.25 17.46 -26.47
CA GLU A 555 -15.12 16.92 -27.52
C GLU A 555 -14.30 16.31 -28.66
N ASP A 556 -14.74 15.14 -29.11
CA ASP A 556 -14.28 14.46 -30.32
C ASP A 556 -15.24 14.80 -31.46
N THR A 557 -14.86 15.76 -32.31
CA THR A 557 -15.69 16.22 -33.42
C THR A 557 -15.57 15.32 -34.65
N THR A 558 -14.67 14.32 -34.62
CA THR A 558 -14.35 13.45 -35.75
C THR A 558 -14.84 12.01 -35.58
N GLY A 559 -15.13 11.59 -34.35
CA GLY A 559 -15.58 10.24 -33.97
C GLY A 559 -14.46 9.19 -33.97
N ASP A 560 -13.19 9.61 -33.89
CA ASP A 560 -12.03 8.69 -33.86
C ASP A 560 -11.58 8.31 -32.44
N GLY A 561 -12.19 8.91 -31.41
CA GLY A 561 -11.90 8.71 -30.00
C GLY A 561 -10.83 9.65 -29.43
N VAL A 562 -10.31 10.59 -30.22
CA VAL A 562 -9.38 11.65 -29.80
C VAL A 562 -10.14 12.96 -29.63
N MET A 563 -9.93 13.63 -28.50
CA MET A 563 -10.56 14.92 -28.21
C MET A 563 -9.80 16.02 -28.94
N ASP A 564 -10.47 16.70 -29.87
CA ASP A 564 -9.89 17.74 -30.72
C ASP A 564 -10.37 19.16 -30.39
N GLN A 565 -11.47 19.27 -29.62
CA GLN A 565 -12.01 20.55 -29.16
C GLN A 565 -12.00 20.62 -27.63
N PHE A 566 -11.56 21.77 -27.10
CA PHE A 566 -11.41 22.04 -25.67
C PHE A 566 -12.09 23.37 -25.33
N THR A 567 -13.11 23.32 -24.48
CA THR A 567 -13.84 24.51 -24.01
C THR A 567 -13.62 24.65 -22.50
N THR A 568 -13.22 25.83 -22.03
CA THR A 568 -13.19 26.12 -20.59
C THR A 568 -14.61 26.53 -20.17
N PHE A 569 -15.29 25.67 -19.42
CA PHE A 569 -16.60 25.98 -18.85
C PHE A 569 -16.48 27.01 -17.73
N TYR A 570 -15.53 26.79 -16.81
CA TYR A 570 -15.26 27.70 -15.71
C TYR A 570 -13.80 27.65 -15.28
N GLN A 571 -13.26 28.78 -14.82
CA GLN A 571 -11.93 28.88 -14.24
C GLN A 571 -11.93 29.85 -13.07
N GLY A 572 -11.43 29.42 -11.91
CA GLY A 572 -11.39 30.27 -10.73
C GLY A 572 -10.69 29.65 -9.52
N ARG A 573 -10.20 30.49 -8.62
CA ARG A 573 -9.49 30.07 -7.38
C ARG A 573 -10.42 29.42 -6.35
N ASP A 574 -11.71 29.70 -6.47
CA ASP A 574 -12.81 29.16 -5.68
C ASP A 574 -13.14 27.68 -5.97
N ILE A 575 -12.57 27.13 -7.04
CA ILE A 575 -12.63 25.70 -7.39
C ILE A 575 -11.25 25.05 -7.39
N ASP A 576 -10.24 25.68 -6.78
CA ASP A 576 -8.93 25.05 -6.69
C ASP A 576 -9.02 23.71 -5.98
N SER A 577 -8.32 22.72 -6.52
CA SER A 577 -8.37 21.33 -6.04
C SER A 577 -9.77 20.72 -6.13
N ALA A 578 -10.54 21.03 -7.18
CA ALA A 578 -11.79 20.34 -7.46
C ALA A 578 -11.55 18.82 -7.54
N MET A 579 -12.33 18.04 -6.81
CA MET A 579 -12.21 16.58 -6.68
C MET A 579 -13.50 15.84 -7.04
N GLY A 580 -14.52 16.58 -7.51
CA GLY A 580 -15.78 16.00 -7.96
C GLY A 580 -16.45 16.85 -9.03
N ILE A 581 -17.01 16.21 -10.05
CA ILE A 581 -17.84 16.83 -11.08
C ILE A 581 -19.03 15.94 -11.45
N CYS A 582 -20.21 16.52 -11.59
CA CYS A 582 -21.44 15.84 -12.00
C CYS A 582 -22.24 16.74 -12.95
N VAL A 583 -22.62 16.23 -14.11
CA VAL A 583 -23.29 16.97 -15.20
C VAL A 583 -24.72 16.48 -15.37
N LEU A 584 -25.68 17.39 -15.20
CA LEU A 584 -27.12 17.12 -15.21
C LEU A 584 -27.80 17.95 -16.30
N GLU A 585 -28.07 17.34 -17.46
CA GLU A 585 -28.69 17.99 -18.60
C GLU A 585 -30.23 17.95 -18.54
N ASN A 586 -30.89 19.11 -18.50
CA ASN A 586 -32.33 19.24 -18.52
C ASN A 586 -32.80 20.16 -19.67
N GLY A 587 -33.00 19.55 -20.84
CA GLY A 587 -33.37 20.30 -22.05
C GLY A 587 -32.17 21.04 -22.62
N GLU A 588 -32.27 22.37 -22.72
CA GLU A 588 -31.18 23.28 -23.11
C GLU A 588 -30.32 23.69 -21.90
N SER A 589 -30.85 23.57 -20.68
CA SER A 589 -30.10 23.91 -19.47
C SER A 589 -29.26 22.74 -18.98
N THR A 590 -28.06 23.03 -18.47
CA THR A 590 -27.15 22.07 -17.85
C THR A 590 -26.74 22.58 -16.48
N ASP A 591 -27.02 21.78 -15.45
CA ASP A 591 -26.44 21.99 -14.12
C ASP A 591 -25.13 21.20 -14.00
N VAL A 592 -24.08 21.85 -13.51
CA VAL A 592 -22.77 21.24 -13.23
C VAL A 592 -22.47 21.40 -11.74
N ILE A 593 -22.44 20.29 -11.02
CA ILE A 593 -22.07 20.27 -9.60
C ILE A 593 -20.58 20.00 -9.51
N VAL A 594 -19.83 20.89 -8.86
CA VAL A 594 -18.38 20.81 -8.66
C VAL A 594 -18.07 20.80 -7.18
N THR A 595 -17.40 19.76 -6.71
CA THR A 595 -16.94 19.66 -5.32
C THR A 595 -15.50 20.14 -5.22
N ALA A 596 -15.30 21.26 -4.52
CA ALA A 596 -14.00 21.85 -4.22
C ALA A 596 -14.00 22.31 -2.77
N SER A 597 -13.58 21.42 -1.86
CA SER A 597 -13.72 21.63 -0.42
C SER A 597 -13.08 22.96 0.03
N PRO A 598 -13.79 23.73 0.88
CA PRO A 598 -14.89 23.29 1.73
C PRO A 598 -16.28 23.38 1.07
N ASN A 599 -16.37 23.77 -0.21
CA ASN A 599 -17.64 24.09 -0.85
C ASN A 599 -18.03 23.09 -1.93
N VAL A 600 -19.33 22.85 -2.05
CA VAL A 600 -19.95 22.23 -3.23
C VAL A 600 -20.64 23.33 -4.01
N TRP A 601 -20.20 23.56 -5.24
CA TRP A 601 -20.76 24.57 -6.12
C TRP A 601 -21.71 23.95 -7.13
N ARG A 602 -22.87 24.58 -7.34
CA ARG A 602 -23.73 24.31 -8.49
C ARG A 602 -23.61 25.47 -9.47
N PHE A 603 -23.17 25.14 -10.67
CA PHE A 603 -23.18 26.01 -11.83
C PHE A 603 -24.41 25.68 -12.67
N THR A 604 -25.06 26.68 -13.22
CA THR A 604 -26.18 26.50 -14.15
C THR A 604 -25.86 27.25 -15.43
N ASP A 605 -25.74 26.51 -16.52
CA ASP A 605 -25.84 27.00 -17.89
C ASP A 605 -27.32 26.88 -18.30
N SER A 606 -27.97 28.01 -18.57
CA SER A 606 -29.41 28.05 -18.83
C SER A 606 -29.77 28.15 -20.31
N ASP A 607 -28.82 28.50 -21.16
CA ASP A 607 -29.03 28.71 -22.60
C ASP A 607 -28.22 27.76 -23.51
N GLY A 608 -27.38 26.91 -22.91
CA GLY A 608 -26.65 25.86 -23.59
C GLY A 608 -25.42 26.36 -24.35
N ASP A 609 -24.90 27.54 -24.00
CA ASP A 609 -23.70 28.11 -24.61
C ASP A 609 -22.38 27.56 -24.05
N ASP A 610 -22.46 26.58 -23.13
CA ASP A 610 -21.36 25.98 -22.40
C ASP A 610 -20.59 26.99 -21.52
N GLN A 611 -21.29 28.00 -20.97
CA GLN A 611 -20.82 28.89 -19.92
C GLN A 611 -21.84 28.98 -18.77
N PRO A 612 -21.40 29.13 -17.52
CA PRO A 612 -22.30 29.25 -16.40
C PRO A 612 -22.94 30.65 -16.31
N ASP A 613 -24.26 30.70 -16.41
CA ASP A 613 -25.07 31.90 -16.12
C ASP A 613 -25.18 32.18 -14.63
N GLN A 614 -25.19 31.11 -13.83
CA GLN A 614 -25.33 31.17 -12.38
C GLN A 614 -24.32 30.26 -11.69
N LYS A 615 -23.86 30.71 -10.52
CA LYS A 615 -23.05 29.92 -9.59
C LYS A 615 -23.59 30.11 -8.17
N VAL A 616 -23.94 29.02 -7.49
CA VAL A 616 -24.39 29.01 -6.09
C VAL A 616 -23.66 27.95 -5.28
N ALA A 617 -23.43 28.21 -3.98
CA ALA A 617 -23.01 27.16 -3.06
C ALA A 617 -24.22 26.28 -2.76
N MET A 618 -24.12 24.98 -3.05
CA MET A 618 -25.12 23.98 -2.66
C MET A 618 -24.91 23.56 -1.21
N PHE A 619 -23.66 23.26 -0.85
CA PHE A 619 -23.22 22.96 0.51
C PHE A 619 -21.90 23.65 0.83
N THR A 620 -21.65 23.87 2.11
CA THR A 620 -20.41 24.45 2.65
C THR A 620 -19.90 23.62 3.83
N GLU A 621 -18.65 23.87 4.22
CA GLU A 621 -17.94 23.14 5.29
C GLU A 621 -17.86 21.62 5.08
N THR A 622 -17.83 21.18 3.82
CA THR A 622 -17.71 19.77 3.38
C THR A 622 -16.27 19.24 3.42
N GLY A 623 -15.49 19.72 4.39
CA GLY A 623 -14.13 19.28 4.67
C GLY A 623 -13.03 20.33 4.51
N GLN A 624 -11.80 19.90 4.74
CA GLN A 624 -10.60 20.74 4.67
C GLN A 624 -10.26 21.14 3.24
N GLU A 625 -9.82 22.39 3.07
CA GLU A 625 -9.29 22.92 1.81
C GLU A 625 -8.11 22.08 1.32
N GLN A 626 -8.11 21.77 0.02
CA GLN A 626 -7.01 21.06 -0.65
C GLN A 626 -6.62 19.75 0.05
N HIS A 627 -7.63 19.01 0.53
CA HIS A 627 -7.43 17.72 1.18
C HIS A 627 -8.19 16.61 0.47
N ASP A 628 -7.48 15.50 0.23
CA ASP A 628 -7.93 14.30 -0.46
C ASP A 628 -8.86 13.39 0.36
N HIS A 629 -9.32 13.85 1.52
CA HIS A 629 -10.24 13.12 2.41
C HIS A 629 -11.51 13.97 2.66
N SER A 630 -11.71 15.01 1.85
CA SER A 630 -12.82 15.95 2.00
C SER A 630 -13.97 15.52 1.06
N GLY A 631 -14.76 16.46 0.55
CA GLY A 631 -15.88 16.16 -0.34
C GLY A 631 -15.43 15.72 -1.72
N HIS A 632 -16.17 14.77 -2.30
CA HIS A 632 -15.90 14.21 -3.62
C HIS A 632 -17.13 14.27 -4.55
N SER A 633 -17.10 13.51 -5.65
CA SER A 633 -18.06 13.64 -6.75
C SER A 633 -19.48 13.22 -6.40
N PHE A 634 -20.42 13.82 -7.14
CA PHE A 634 -21.83 13.49 -7.14
C PHE A 634 -22.14 12.54 -8.30
N LEU A 635 -23.11 11.65 -8.11
CA LEU A 635 -23.67 10.85 -9.20
C LEU A 635 -25.20 10.78 -9.10
N PHE A 636 -25.86 10.62 -10.25
CA PHE A 636 -27.30 10.41 -10.33
C PHE A 636 -27.65 8.92 -10.15
N GLY A 637 -28.44 8.60 -9.13
CA GLY A 637 -28.89 7.25 -8.83
C GLY A 637 -30.14 6.82 -9.60
N PRO A 638 -30.43 5.50 -9.66
CA PRO A 638 -31.59 4.97 -10.40
C PRO A 638 -32.95 5.35 -9.78
N ASP A 639 -32.95 5.77 -8.51
CA ASP A 639 -34.10 6.20 -7.73
C ASP A 639 -34.48 7.67 -7.93
N GLY A 640 -33.72 8.40 -8.76
CA GLY A 640 -33.95 9.81 -9.05
C GLY A 640 -33.23 10.79 -8.12
N LYS A 641 -32.31 10.31 -7.27
CA LYS A 641 -31.61 11.10 -6.26
C LYS A 641 -30.11 11.25 -6.58
N LEU A 642 -29.46 12.21 -5.93
CA LEU A 642 -28.01 12.39 -5.98
C LEU A 642 -27.34 11.63 -4.85
N TYR A 643 -26.19 11.02 -5.15
CA TYR A 643 -25.31 10.34 -4.19
C TYR A 643 -23.94 10.99 -4.22
N TRP A 644 -23.33 11.18 -3.06
CA TRP A 644 -21.99 11.78 -2.91
C TRP A 644 -21.43 11.45 -1.53
N ASN A 645 -20.21 11.88 -1.21
CA ASN A 645 -19.58 11.58 0.07
C ASN A 645 -18.51 12.62 0.46
N PHE A 646 -18.10 12.55 1.73
CA PHE A 646 -16.79 13.03 2.17
C PHE A 646 -16.05 11.96 2.98
N GLY A 647 -14.73 12.10 3.11
CA GLY A 647 -13.91 11.34 4.05
C GLY A 647 -13.82 11.97 5.45
N ASN A 648 -12.93 11.47 6.29
CA ASN A 648 -12.81 11.82 7.71
C ASN A 648 -12.31 13.24 7.98
N THR A 649 -11.94 13.99 6.95
CA THR A 649 -11.67 15.43 7.09
C THR A 649 -12.87 16.28 6.72
N GLY A 650 -14.00 15.68 6.33
CA GLY A 650 -15.27 16.32 6.02
C GLY A 650 -15.85 17.13 7.17
N GLY A 651 -15.86 16.57 8.39
CA GLY A 651 -16.24 17.26 9.62
C GLY A 651 -17.74 17.55 9.77
N GLN A 652 -18.39 18.20 8.80
CA GLN A 652 -19.83 18.43 8.79
C GLN A 652 -20.37 18.76 7.39
N VAL A 653 -21.69 18.96 7.27
CA VAL A 653 -22.30 19.59 6.08
C VAL A 653 -23.14 20.78 6.52
N LYS A 654 -22.92 21.94 5.89
CA LYS A 654 -23.80 23.11 6.03
C LYS A 654 -24.51 23.42 4.72
N ASP A 655 -25.73 23.92 4.83
CA ASP A 655 -26.48 24.44 3.69
C ASP A 655 -25.89 25.76 3.17
N ALA A 656 -26.47 26.28 2.09
CA ALA A 656 -26.07 27.56 1.50
C ALA A 656 -26.21 28.78 2.45
N ASN A 657 -26.98 28.66 3.53
CA ASN A 657 -27.17 29.69 4.55
C ASN A 657 -26.20 29.55 5.73
N GLY A 658 -25.31 28.55 5.70
CA GLY A 658 -24.37 28.25 6.77
C GLY A 658 -25.00 27.54 7.97
N GLN A 659 -26.19 26.94 7.82
CA GLN A 659 -26.83 26.12 8.85
C GLN A 659 -26.42 24.66 8.67
N THR A 660 -26.12 23.96 9.76
CA THR A 660 -25.84 22.53 9.74
C THR A 660 -27.03 21.78 9.15
N VAL A 661 -26.76 20.95 8.15
CA VAL A 661 -27.78 20.09 7.54
C VAL A 661 -28.27 19.08 8.57
N ILE A 662 -29.59 18.90 8.61
CA ILE A 662 -30.25 17.86 9.39
C ILE A 662 -30.73 16.79 8.40
N ASP A 663 -30.36 15.54 8.65
CA ASP A 663 -30.81 14.44 7.81
C ASP A 663 -32.31 14.14 7.99
N ILE A 664 -32.89 13.33 7.09
CA ILE A 664 -34.32 12.94 7.16
C ILE A 664 -34.71 12.19 8.44
N HIS A 665 -33.72 11.73 9.23
CA HIS A 665 -33.92 11.05 10.50
C HIS A 665 -33.72 11.98 11.70
N GLY A 666 -33.57 13.29 11.47
CA GLY A 666 -33.45 14.31 12.50
C GLY A 666 -32.06 14.45 13.11
N ARG A 667 -31.02 13.87 12.49
CA ARG A 667 -29.63 13.93 12.99
C ARG A 667 -28.87 15.07 12.34
N PRO A 668 -28.11 15.88 13.10
CA PRO A 668 -27.18 16.82 12.50
C PRO A 668 -26.06 16.06 11.79
N VAL A 669 -25.70 16.50 10.59
CA VAL A 669 -24.62 15.90 9.80
C VAL A 669 -23.28 16.47 10.29
N VAL A 670 -22.79 15.93 11.42
CA VAL A 670 -21.56 16.36 12.11
C VAL A 670 -20.79 15.12 12.57
N ASP A 671 -19.49 15.10 12.31
CA ASP A 671 -18.53 14.10 12.79
C ASP A 671 -18.06 14.46 14.21
N ASP A 672 -18.91 14.20 15.21
CA ASP A 672 -18.63 14.45 16.63
C ASP A 672 -18.81 13.22 17.54
N GLY A 673 -19.06 12.06 16.93
CA GLY A 673 -19.33 10.81 17.62
C GLY A 673 -20.74 10.65 18.17
N ASN A 674 -21.67 11.56 17.85
CA ASN A 674 -23.05 11.54 18.36
C ASN A 674 -24.11 11.58 17.24
N PRO A 675 -24.37 10.46 16.53
CA PRO A 675 -23.69 9.17 16.58
C PRO A 675 -22.67 8.98 15.44
N LEU A 676 -22.44 10.01 14.63
CA LEU A 676 -21.71 9.89 13.38
C LEU A 676 -20.21 10.12 13.59
N PHE A 677 -19.40 9.33 12.89
CA PHE A 677 -17.94 9.37 12.94
C PHE A 677 -17.39 9.38 11.51
N GLY A 678 -16.26 10.04 11.31
CA GLY A 678 -15.43 9.96 10.11
C GLY A 678 -16.14 10.25 8.79
N GLY A 679 -15.70 9.56 7.74
CA GLY A 679 -16.25 9.66 6.39
C GLY A 679 -17.66 9.10 6.28
N MET A 680 -18.46 9.70 5.39
CA MET A 680 -19.89 9.45 5.25
C MET A 680 -20.32 9.56 3.78
N PRO A 681 -21.01 8.54 3.24
CA PRO A 681 -21.79 8.67 2.02
C PRO A 681 -23.19 9.22 2.29
N PHE A 682 -23.70 9.99 1.34
CA PHE A 682 -24.93 10.75 1.43
C PHE A 682 -25.84 10.50 0.23
N ARG A 683 -27.14 10.74 0.44
CA ARG A 683 -28.16 10.82 -0.62
C ARG A 683 -29.01 12.06 -0.43
N CYS A 684 -29.39 12.74 -1.50
CA CYS A 684 -30.33 13.87 -1.45
C CYS A 684 -31.12 14.01 -2.76
N ASP A 685 -32.17 14.83 -2.75
CA ASP A 685 -32.86 15.23 -3.98
C ASP A 685 -31.96 16.13 -4.85
N LEU A 686 -32.35 16.35 -6.11
CA LEU A 686 -31.56 17.13 -7.08
C LEU A 686 -31.30 18.59 -6.67
N ASP A 687 -32.06 19.12 -5.71
CA ASP A 687 -31.89 20.45 -5.12
C ASP A 687 -31.11 20.45 -3.80
N GLY A 688 -30.71 19.27 -3.31
CA GLY A 688 -30.01 19.07 -2.04
C GLY A 688 -30.92 18.86 -0.83
N SER A 689 -32.25 18.90 -1.01
CA SER A 689 -33.21 18.62 0.05
C SER A 689 -33.35 17.11 0.33
N ASN A 690 -34.12 16.74 1.36
CA ASN A 690 -34.31 15.36 1.79
C ASN A 690 -32.99 14.60 1.94
N PHE A 691 -32.05 15.22 2.65
CA PHE A 691 -30.68 14.76 2.83
C PHE A 691 -30.61 13.55 3.76
N GLU A 692 -29.88 12.52 3.38
CA GLU A 692 -29.77 11.26 4.11
C GLU A 692 -28.29 10.91 4.32
N VAL A 693 -27.91 10.60 5.55
CA VAL A 693 -26.63 9.94 5.83
C VAL A 693 -26.84 8.44 5.63
N LEU A 694 -26.16 7.88 4.62
CA LEU A 694 -26.33 6.48 4.23
C LEU A 694 -25.50 5.53 5.08
N ALA A 695 -24.34 5.94 5.56
CA ALA A 695 -23.48 5.15 6.45
C ALA A 695 -22.45 6.08 7.10
N HIS A 696 -21.64 5.57 8.03
CA HIS A 696 -20.58 6.37 8.66
C HIS A 696 -19.36 5.53 9.05
N ASN A 697 -18.36 6.24 9.56
CA ASN A 697 -17.12 5.71 10.12
C ASN A 697 -16.19 5.09 9.08
N PHE A 698 -16.12 5.72 7.92
CA PHE A 698 -15.05 5.50 6.94
C PHE A 698 -13.85 6.42 7.22
N ARG A 699 -12.72 6.14 6.60
CA ARG A 699 -11.56 7.05 6.67
C ARG A 699 -11.53 7.97 5.45
N ASN A 700 -11.20 7.41 4.30
CA ASN A 700 -11.11 8.15 3.06
C ASN A 700 -11.76 7.29 1.98
N ASN A 701 -13.08 7.24 2.06
CA ASN A 701 -13.90 6.75 0.98
C ASN A 701 -13.92 7.80 -0.11
N TRP A 702 -13.11 7.62 -1.15
CA TRP A 702 -12.91 8.63 -2.17
C TRP A 702 -14.21 8.91 -2.93
N GLU A 703 -14.81 7.91 -3.53
CA GLU A 703 -16.07 8.05 -4.25
C GLU A 703 -17.01 6.88 -3.99
N THR A 704 -18.28 7.13 -4.27
CA THR A 704 -19.31 6.09 -4.29
C THR A 704 -19.81 5.83 -5.70
N THR A 705 -20.37 4.63 -5.92
CA THR A 705 -21.13 4.31 -7.12
C THR A 705 -22.35 3.48 -6.78
N VAL A 706 -23.42 3.64 -7.56
CA VAL A 706 -24.70 2.96 -7.33
C VAL A 706 -25.10 2.19 -8.59
N ASP A 707 -25.50 0.94 -8.41
CA ASP A 707 -25.99 0.11 -9.50
C ASP A 707 -27.51 0.27 -9.72
N SER A 708 -28.07 -0.31 -10.78
CA SER A 708 -29.50 -0.17 -11.10
C SER A 708 -30.46 -0.68 -10.01
N PHE A 709 -30.00 -1.55 -9.11
CA PHE A 709 -30.81 -2.06 -8.00
C PHE A 709 -30.80 -1.10 -6.80
N GLY A 710 -30.02 -0.03 -6.85
CA GLY A 710 -29.78 0.88 -5.73
C GLY A 710 -28.71 0.36 -4.77
N THR A 711 -27.85 -0.58 -5.21
CA THR A 711 -26.76 -1.10 -4.36
C THR A 711 -25.61 -0.12 -4.38
N LEU A 712 -25.19 0.33 -3.20
CA LEU A 712 -24.12 1.31 -3.02
C LEU A 712 -22.77 0.61 -2.82
N TRP A 713 -21.78 1.04 -3.58
CA TRP A 713 -20.40 0.54 -3.55
C TRP A 713 -19.44 1.70 -3.36
N GLN A 714 -18.34 1.46 -2.62
CA GLN A 714 -17.27 2.44 -2.51
C GLN A 714 -15.95 1.77 -2.11
N SER A 715 -14.84 2.46 -2.32
CA SER A 715 -13.55 2.13 -1.74
C SER A 715 -13.34 2.86 -0.40
N ASP A 716 -12.33 2.48 0.37
CA ASP A 716 -11.87 3.21 1.57
C ASP A 716 -10.35 3.00 1.77
N ASN A 717 -9.62 4.08 2.01
CA ASN A 717 -8.16 4.09 2.14
C ASN A 717 -7.70 4.09 3.61
N ASP A 718 -6.69 3.27 3.94
CA ASP A 718 -6.15 3.10 5.30
C ASP A 718 -5.26 4.26 5.79
N ASP A 719 -5.00 4.31 7.11
CA ASP A 719 -4.06 5.25 7.76
C ASP A 719 -2.74 4.59 8.22
N ASP A 720 -2.53 3.31 7.89
CA ASP A 720 -1.37 2.54 8.32
C ASP A 720 -0.25 2.51 7.29
N GLY A 721 -0.55 2.95 6.07
CA GLY A 721 0.41 3.17 5.01
C GLY A 721 0.72 1.92 4.19
N ASN A 722 -0.30 1.07 3.92
CA ASN A 722 -0.44 0.16 2.75
C ASN A 722 -0.96 -1.26 3.09
N ARG A 723 -1.74 -1.51 4.16
CA ARG A 723 -2.15 -2.89 4.51
C ARG A 723 -3.65 -3.12 4.62
N GLY A 724 -4.45 -2.07 4.68
CA GLY A 724 -5.86 -2.14 5.05
C GLY A 724 -6.84 -1.57 4.02
N THR A 725 -6.43 -1.13 2.83
CA THR A 725 -7.39 -0.61 1.84
C THR A 725 -8.47 -1.63 1.50
N ARG A 726 -9.71 -1.16 1.29
CA ARG A 726 -10.87 -2.05 1.10
C ARG A 726 -11.86 -1.55 0.05
N ILE A 727 -12.64 -2.48 -0.48
CA ILE A 727 -13.88 -2.22 -1.22
C ILE A 727 -15.06 -2.69 -0.37
N ASN A 728 -16.11 -1.88 -0.33
CA ASN A 728 -17.28 -2.08 0.51
C ASN A 728 -18.55 -2.20 -0.32
N PHE A 729 -19.38 -3.18 0.03
CA PHE A 729 -20.83 -3.09 -0.14
C PHE A 729 -21.38 -2.24 1.01
N VAL A 730 -22.02 -1.12 0.71
CA VAL A 730 -22.51 -0.21 1.75
C VAL A 730 -23.96 -0.53 2.11
N MET A 731 -24.16 -1.18 3.26
CA MET A 731 -25.47 -1.25 3.92
C MET A 731 -25.87 0.11 4.50
N GLU A 732 -27.10 0.53 4.20
CA GLU A 732 -27.64 1.77 4.77
C GLU A 732 -27.66 1.70 6.30
N GLN A 733 -27.28 2.81 6.93
CA GLN A 733 -27.11 3.02 8.37
C GLN A 733 -26.01 2.20 9.05
N GLY A 734 -25.11 1.59 8.28
CA GLY A 734 -23.98 0.82 8.79
C GLY A 734 -22.84 1.67 9.36
N ASN A 735 -22.13 1.11 10.33
CA ASN A 735 -20.87 1.60 10.88
C ASN A 735 -19.71 0.77 10.29
N TYR A 736 -18.68 1.42 9.74
CA TYR A 736 -17.56 0.77 9.05
C TYR A 736 -16.23 0.81 9.81
N GLY A 737 -16.26 1.22 11.08
CA GLY A 737 -15.23 0.88 12.05
C GLY A 737 -13.87 1.54 11.86
N TYR A 738 -13.75 2.70 11.20
CA TYR A 738 -12.49 3.45 11.20
C TYR A 738 -12.06 3.85 12.62
N LEU A 739 -12.99 4.34 13.43
CA LEU A 739 -12.82 4.64 14.85
C LEU A 739 -13.70 3.71 15.70
N ASP A 740 -13.29 3.52 16.95
CA ASP A 740 -14.13 2.86 17.96
C ASP A 740 -15.44 3.67 18.17
N GLU A 741 -16.59 3.02 18.03
CA GLU A 741 -17.91 3.68 18.09
C GLU A 741 -18.22 4.32 19.44
N ARG A 742 -17.62 3.84 20.54
CA ARG A 742 -17.95 4.27 21.90
C ARG A 742 -17.04 5.38 22.40
N THR A 743 -15.80 5.37 21.94
CA THR A 743 -14.72 6.22 22.47
C THR A 743 -14.09 7.13 21.43
N GLY A 744 -14.31 6.87 20.14
CA GLY A 744 -13.60 7.53 19.04
C GLY A 744 -12.10 7.15 18.98
N ALA A 745 -11.68 6.11 19.70
CA ALA A 745 -10.30 5.67 19.73
C ALA A 745 -9.85 5.12 18.35
N SER A 746 -8.57 5.28 18.06
CA SER A 746 -7.94 4.68 16.88
C SER A 746 -7.86 3.17 17.05
N TRP A 747 -7.86 2.44 15.94
CA TRP A 747 -7.68 0.99 15.90
C TRP A 747 -6.43 0.48 16.63
N ARG A 748 -5.40 1.33 16.79
CA ARG A 748 -4.15 1.06 17.52
C ARG A 748 -4.33 1.01 19.04
N SER A 749 -5.45 1.50 19.56
CA SER A 749 -5.74 1.49 20.98
C SER A 749 -5.99 0.06 21.46
N GLU A 750 -5.24 -0.35 22.48
CA GLU A 750 -5.35 -1.66 23.11
C GLU A 750 -6.75 -1.86 23.69
N ARG A 751 -7.38 -2.99 23.34
CA ARG A 751 -8.69 -3.41 23.82
C ARG A 751 -8.80 -4.93 23.76
N ILE A 752 -9.80 -5.47 24.45
CA ILE A 752 -10.14 -6.89 24.36
C ILE A 752 -10.80 -7.21 23.01
N ASN A 753 -10.72 -8.48 22.58
CA ASN A 753 -11.33 -8.96 21.33
C ASN A 753 -10.82 -8.25 20.06
N MET A 754 -9.55 -7.82 20.05
CA MET A 754 -8.91 -7.34 18.82
C MET A 754 -8.68 -8.49 17.84
N GLU A 755 -8.74 -8.19 16.54
CA GLU A 755 -8.31 -9.12 15.50
C GLU A 755 -6.81 -9.40 15.61
N ASP A 756 -6.32 -10.51 15.06
CA ASP A 756 -4.89 -10.86 15.14
C ASP A 756 -4.04 -10.09 14.12
N GLU A 757 -4.64 -9.67 13.00
CA GLU A 757 -3.94 -8.99 11.91
C GLU A 757 -4.36 -7.53 11.75
N ILE A 758 -3.38 -6.66 11.49
CA ILE A 758 -3.58 -5.21 11.35
C ILE A 758 -4.67 -4.90 10.31
N MET A 759 -4.72 -5.62 9.19
CA MET A 759 -5.70 -5.38 8.12
C MET A 759 -7.16 -5.51 8.58
N TYR A 760 -7.43 -6.32 9.60
CA TYR A 760 -8.76 -6.49 10.18
C TYR A 760 -8.95 -5.63 11.44
N GLN A 761 -7.89 -5.47 12.24
CA GLN A 761 -7.89 -4.58 13.41
C GLN A 761 -8.20 -3.13 13.03
N HIS A 762 -7.66 -2.67 11.90
CA HIS A 762 -7.77 -1.31 11.37
C HIS A 762 -9.22 -0.82 11.33
N TRP A 763 -10.12 -1.73 10.97
CA TRP A 763 -11.54 -1.46 10.77
C TRP A 763 -12.41 -1.96 11.91
N HIS A 764 -11.82 -2.34 13.06
CA HIS A 764 -12.56 -2.84 14.21
C HIS A 764 -13.52 -4.01 13.90
N LEU A 765 -13.16 -4.92 12.97
CA LEU A 765 -14.11 -5.92 12.42
C LEU A 765 -14.67 -6.92 13.45
N ASN A 766 -13.98 -7.11 14.57
CA ASN A 766 -14.45 -7.93 15.69
C ASN A 766 -15.45 -7.24 16.62
N ASP A 767 -15.75 -5.95 16.42
CA ASP A 767 -16.67 -5.21 17.27
C ASP A 767 -18.14 -5.37 16.82
N PRO A 768 -19.11 -5.46 17.76
CA PRO A 768 -20.53 -5.53 17.42
C PRO A 768 -21.02 -4.19 16.88
N GLY A 769 -21.66 -4.23 15.72
CA GLY A 769 -22.11 -3.03 15.01
C GLY A 769 -21.25 -2.67 13.80
N VAL A 770 -20.04 -3.23 13.69
CA VAL A 770 -19.19 -3.01 12.53
C VAL A 770 -19.58 -3.94 11.39
N VAL A 771 -19.94 -3.34 10.25
CA VAL A 771 -20.31 -4.05 9.04
C VAL A 771 -19.06 -4.69 8.41
N PRO A 772 -19.14 -5.96 7.95
CA PRO A 772 -18.01 -6.62 7.28
C PRO A 772 -17.55 -5.88 6.00
N ASN A 773 -16.34 -6.19 5.56
CA ASN A 773 -15.80 -5.69 4.29
C ASN A 773 -16.10 -6.69 3.16
N MET A 774 -16.33 -6.20 1.94
CA MET A 774 -16.49 -7.10 0.77
C MET A 774 -15.13 -7.67 0.35
N LEU A 775 -14.09 -6.84 0.30
CA LEU A 775 -12.76 -7.23 -0.11
C LEU A 775 -11.70 -6.28 0.48
N GLN A 776 -10.62 -6.84 1.02
CA GLN A 776 -9.40 -6.11 1.36
C GLN A 776 -8.44 -6.16 0.16
N THR A 777 -7.97 -4.99 -0.30
CA THR A 777 -7.09 -4.85 -1.46
C THR A 777 -5.63 -4.64 -1.10
N GLY A 778 -5.31 -4.45 0.19
CA GLY A 778 -3.95 -4.35 0.71
C GLY A 778 -3.33 -2.97 0.45
N ALA A 779 -2.14 -2.94 -0.16
CA ALA A 779 -1.43 -1.71 -0.49
C ALA A 779 -2.13 -0.95 -1.63
N GLY A 780 -2.56 0.28 -1.37
CA GLY A 780 -3.26 1.07 -2.37
C GLY A 780 -3.46 2.51 -1.98
N SER A 781 -4.09 3.25 -2.87
CA SER A 781 -4.57 4.61 -2.64
C SER A 781 -5.83 4.80 -3.47
N PRO A 782 -6.89 4.03 -3.15
CA PRO A 782 -8.07 3.91 -3.99
C PRO A 782 -8.71 5.28 -4.26
N SER A 783 -9.15 5.50 -5.51
CA SER A 783 -9.74 6.76 -5.95
C SER A 783 -11.08 6.53 -6.67
N GLY A 784 -11.29 7.13 -7.85
CA GLY A 784 -12.57 7.12 -8.55
C GLY A 784 -13.08 5.73 -8.93
N ILE A 785 -14.40 5.61 -8.96
CA ILE A 785 -15.12 4.34 -9.03
C ILE A 785 -16.42 4.47 -9.82
N CYS A 786 -16.74 3.49 -10.67
CA CYS A 786 -18.04 3.43 -11.34
C CYS A 786 -18.59 2.01 -11.47
N THR A 787 -19.90 1.88 -11.61
CA THR A 787 -20.54 0.61 -11.97
C THR A 787 -20.69 0.51 -13.48
N TYR A 788 -20.10 -0.51 -14.10
CA TYR A 788 -20.19 -0.75 -15.53
C TYR A 788 -21.40 -1.63 -15.88
N GLU A 789 -22.51 -1.02 -16.30
CA GLU A 789 -23.71 -1.73 -16.79
C GLU A 789 -23.83 -1.69 -18.33
N GLY A 790 -22.71 -1.47 -19.01
CA GLY A 790 -22.62 -1.52 -20.47
C GLY A 790 -22.46 -2.93 -21.00
N ARG A 791 -22.55 -3.08 -22.33
CA ARG A 791 -22.38 -4.36 -23.04
C ARG A 791 -21.31 -4.30 -24.14
N LEU A 792 -20.54 -3.20 -24.19
CA LEU A 792 -19.50 -3.01 -25.19
C LEU A 792 -18.20 -3.73 -24.81
N LEU A 793 -17.77 -3.63 -23.55
CA LEU A 793 -16.59 -4.34 -23.06
C LEU A 793 -16.82 -5.86 -23.06
N PRO A 794 -15.77 -6.70 -22.96
CA PRO A 794 -15.91 -8.14 -22.81
C PRO A 794 -16.85 -8.54 -21.65
N GLU A 795 -17.58 -9.65 -21.83
CA GLU A 795 -18.63 -10.13 -20.93
C GLU A 795 -18.20 -10.23 -19.46
N ARG A 796 -16.96 -10.59 -19.19
CA ARG A 796 -16.41 -10.68 -17.82
C ARG A 796 -16.41 -9.36 -17.03
N PHE A 797 -16.52 -8.22 -17.72
CA PHE A 797 -16.63 -6.90 -17.09
C PHE A 797 -18.07 -6.38 -17.02
N TRP A 798 -19.04 -7.08 -17.60
CA TRP A 798 -20.43 -6.66 -17.53
C TRP A 798 -20.92 -6.69 -16.10
N ASP A 799 -21.60 -5.61 -15.71
CA ASP A 799 -22.26 -5.47 -14.41
C ASP A 799 -21.29 -5.44 -13.22
N GLN A 800 -20.03 -5.09 -13.46
CA GLN A 800 -18.96 -5.04 -12.45
C GLN A 800 -18.63 -3.62 -12.01
N ILE A 801 -18.12 -3.51 -10.78
CA ILE A 801 -17.53 -2.29 -10.24
C ILE A 801 -16.16 -2.12 -10.91
N ILE A 802 -15.90 -0.96 -11.50
CA ILE A 802 -14.62 -0.56 -12.08
C ILE A 802 -14.03 0.56 -11.21
N HIS A 803 -12.75 0.47 -10.89
CA HIS A 803 -12.13 1.29 -9.86
C HIS A 803 -10.69 1.63 -10.21
N CYS A 804 -10.31 2.88 -9.97
CA CYS A 804 -8.96 3.39 -10.11
C CYS A 804 -8.19 3.25 -8.79
N ASP A 805 -6.97 2.72 -8.87
CA ASP A 805 -6.04 2.67 -7.74
C ASP A 805 -4.68 3.23 -8.18
N PRO A 806 -4.42 4.54 -7.92
CA PRO A 806 -3.19 5.20 -8.29
C PRO A 806 -1.94 4.58 -7.66
N GLY A 807 -2.04 4.03 -6.44
CA GLY A 807 -0.89 3.45 -5.71
C GLY A 807 -0.20 2.30 -6.47
N PRO A 808 -0.92 1.24 -6.84
CA PRO A 808 -0.44 0.15 -7.68
C PRO A 808 -0.55 0.40 -9.19
N ASN A 809 -0.97 1.60 -9.62
CA ASN A 809 -0.97 2.06 -11.02
C ASN A 809 -1.95 1.27 -11.89
N VAL A 810 -3.19 1.12 -11.44
CA VAL A 810 -4.09 0.13 -12.01
C VAL A 810 -5.55 0.58 -11.98
N VAL A 811 -6.28 0.23 -13.03
CA VAL A 811 -7.74 0.22 -13.06
C VAL A 811 -8.17 -1.25 -12.98
N ARG A 812 -9.07 -1.58 -12.05
CA ARG A 812 -9.49 -2.95 -11.75
C ARG A 812 -11.01 -3.05 -11.83
N ALA A 813 -11.49 -4.22 -12.21
CA ALA A 813 -12.84 -4.65 -11.95
C ALA A 813 -12.89 -5.48 -10.67
N TYR A 814 -14.02 -5.43 -9.97
CA TYR A 814 -14.31 -6.31 -8.84
C TYR A 814 -15.53 -7.17 -9.12
N PRO A 815 -15.34 -8.33 -9.78
CA PRO A 815 -16.39 -9.32 -9.90
C PRO A 815 -16.98 -9.74 -8.56
N ALA A 816 -18.16 -9.22 -8.24
CA ALA A 816 -18.85 -9.46 -6.97
C ALA A 816 -19.72 -10.72 -7.06
N GLU A 817 -19.66 -11.54 -6.02
CA GLU A 817 -20.43 -12.78 -5.90
C GLU A 817 -21.20 -12.75 -4.57
N PRO A 818 -22.46 -13.23 -4.54
CA PRO A 818 -23.21 -13.33 -3.29
C PRO A 818 -22.48 -14.20 -2.26
N ASP A 819 -22.33 -13.69 -1.04
CA ASP A 819 -21.76 -14.41 0.09
C ASP A 819 -22.67 -14.25 1.31
N GLY A 820 -23.50 -15.27 1.57
CA GLY A 820 -24.61 -15.17 2.50
C GLY A 820 -25.57 -14.04 2.11
N ALA A 821 -25.83 -13.14 3.04
CA ALA A 821 -26.58 -11.91 2.85
C ALA A 821 -25.72 -10.79 2.29
N GLY A 822 -24.40 -10.91 2.20
CA GLY A 822 -23.53 -9.87 1.66
C GLY A 822 -22.92 -10.26 0.33
N TYR A 823 -21.69 -9.80 0.11
CA TYR A 823 -20.92 -10.06 -1.09
C TYR A 823 -19.46 -10.34 -0.73
N THR A 824 -18.83 -11.16 -1.56
CA THR A 824 -17.38 -11.22 -1.69
C THR A 824 -17.00 -10.80 -3.12
N ALA A 825 -15.72 -10.51 -3.37
CA ALA A 825 -15.26 -10.18 -4.71
C ALA A 825 -13.84 -10.68 -4.96
N ARG A 826 -13.50 -10.82 -6.25
CA ARG A 826 -12.12 -11.02 -6.72
C ARG A 826 -11.61 -9.78 -7.42
N ILE A 827 -10.28 -9.66 -7.52
CA ILE A 827 -9.63 -8.58 -8.28
C ILE A 827 -9.41 -9.03 -9.72
N GLU A 828 -9.89 -8.25 -10.69
CA GLU A 828 -9.63 -8.47 -12.11
C GLU A 828 -9.04 -7.21 -12.75
N PRO A 829 -7.72 -7.17 -13.05
CA PRO A 829 -7.10 -6.01 -13.67
C PRO A 829 -7.71 -5.69 -15.05
N LEU A 830 -8.02 -4.41 -15.27
CA LEU A 830 -8.57 -3.88 -16.51
C LEU A 830 -7.49 -3.17 -17.33
N MET A 831 -6.69 -2.34 -16.66
CA MET A 831 -5.61 -1.50 -17.21
C MET A 831 -4.51 -1.35 -16.15
N THR A 832 -3.24 -1.57 -16.48
CA THR A 832 -2.12 -1.55 -15.53
C THR A 832 -0.90 -0.85 -16.13
N GLY A 833 -0.35 0.15 -15.43
CA GLY A 833 0.92 0.79 -15.78
C GLY A 833 2.10 -0.09 -15.40
N THR A 834 2.35 -1.16 -16.16
CA THR A 834 3.38 -2.15 -15.81
C THR A 834 4.78 -1.60 -16.03
N THR A 835 5.02 -0.88 -17.13
CA THR A 835 6.31 -0.21 -17.41
C THR A 835 6.24 1.30 -17.18
N ASP A 836 5.08 1.92 -17.34
CA ASP A 836 4.87 3.33 -17.00
C ASP A 836 4.47 3.49 -15.53
N ARG A 837 5.48 3.70 -14.69
CA ARG A 837 5.29 3.92 -13.24
C ARG A 837 4.77 5.31 -12.90
N TRP A 838 4.48 6.17 -13.87
CA TRP A 838 3.89 7.49 -13.67
C TRP A 838 2.38 7.49 -13.92
N PHE A 839 1.85 6.44 -14.55
CA PHE A 839 0.41 6.22 -14.66
C PHE A 839 -0.23 6.21 -13.26
N ARG A 840 -1.09 7.19 -13.01
CA ARG A 840 -1.85 7.41 -11.78
C ARG A 840 -3.32 7.57 -12.15
N PRO A 841 -4.03 6.46 -12.43
CA PRO A 841 -5.44 6.53 -12.76
C PRO A 841 -6.19 7.19 -11.61
N ALA A 842 -6.86 8.31 -11.86
CA ALA A 842 -7.53 9.08 -10.83
C ALA A 842 -9.02 8.74 -10.76
N ASP A 843 -9.68 8.61 -11.91
CA ASP A 843 -11.12 8.37 -12.01
C ASP A 843 -11.49 7.68 -13.34
N VAL A 844 -12.68 7.08 -13.39
CA VAL A 844 -13.19 6.28 -14.51
C VAL A 844 -14.70 6.46 -14.71
N CYS A 845 -15.11 6.85 -15.91
CA CYS A 845 -16.54 7.06 -16.25
C CYS A 845 -16.96 6.32 -17.53
N VAL A 846 -18.24 5.94 -17.61
CA VAL A 846 -18.84 5.20 -18.72
C VAL A 846 -19.44 6.16 -19.76
N ALA A 847 -18.96 6.06 -21.00
CA ALA A 847 -19.45 6.88 -22.11
C ALA A 847 -20.77 6.36 -22.70
N PRO A 848 -21.53 7.18 -23.44
CA PRO A 848 -22.80 6.78 -24.07
C PRO A 848 -22.72 5.58 -25.03
N ASP A 849 -21.56 5.32 -25.63
CA ASP A 849 -21.33 4.16 -26.51
C ASP A 849 -21.02 2.87 -25.73
N GLY A 850 -20.82 2.97 -24.41
CA GLY A 850 -20.43 1.89 -23.52
C GLY A 850 -18.91 1.69 -23.37
N SER A 851 -18.07 2.56 -23.91
CA SER A 851 -16.64 2.60 -23.61
C SER A 851 -16.37 3.26 -22.26
N LEU A 852 -15.16 3.10 -21.73
CA LEU A 852 -14.71 3.79 -20.52
C LEU A 852 -13.74 4.89 -20.87
N PHE A 853 -13.78 6.00 -20.13
CA PHE A 853 -12.71 6.98 -20.07
C PHE A 853 -12.05 6.94 -18.70
N VAL A 854 -10.73 7.00 -18.67
CA VAL A 854 -9.90 6.96 -17.47
C VAL A 854 -9.02 8.20 -17.44
N THR A 855 -9.12 8.98 -16.37
CA THR A 855 -8.22 10.11 -16.12
C THR A 855 -6.91 9.61 -15.52
N ASP A 856 -5.82 10.24 -15.91
CA ASP A 856 -4.49 9.97 -15.39
C ASP A 856 -3.89 11.27 -14.86
N TRP A 857 -3.67 11.31 -13.54
CA TRP A 857 -3.03 12.40 -12.83
C TRP A 857 -1.55 12.57 -13.23
N TYR A 858 -0.93 11.47 -13.70
CA TYR A 858 0.44 11.35 -14.21
C TYR A 858 1.54 11.96 -13.32
N ASP A 859 1.99 11.21 -12.31
CA ASP A 859 2.89 11.72 -11.26
C ASP A 859 3.82 10.60 -10.74
N PRO A 860 5.09 10.88 -10.39
CA PRO A 860 6.01 9.89 -9.80
C PRO A 860 5.54 9.28 -8.48
N GLY A 861 4.65 9.94 -7.74
CA GLY A 861 4.12 9.46 -6.45
C GLY A 861 2.60 9.42 -6.42
N VAL A 862 2.02 9.01 -5.30
CA VAL A 862 0.58 9.20 -5.05
C VAL A 862 0.36 10.56 -4.42
N GLY A 863 -0.58 11.31 -4.99
CA GLY A 863 -0.87 12.72 -4.75
C GLY A 863 -1.51 13.06 -3.40
N GLY A 864 -0.83 12.75 -2.30
CA GLY A 864 -1.12 13.35 -1.00
C GLY A 864 -0.23 14.57 -0.76
N HIS A 865 1.04 14.36 -0.45
CA HIS A 865 1.87 15.44 0.11
C HIS A 865 3.03 15.90 -0.78
N ARG A 866 3.21 15.28 -1.96
CA ARG A 866 4.41 15.45 -2.78
C ARG A 866 4.13 15.33 -4.29
N GLN A 867 3.09 16.01 -4.80
CA GLN A 867 2.89 16.12 -6.25
C GLN A 867 4.19 16.58 -6.91
N GLY A 868 4.74 15.75 -7.80
CA GLY A 868 6.07 15.94 -8.38
C GLY A 868 6.04 16.53 -9.79
N ASP A 869 4.95 16.34 -10.52
CA ASP A 869 4.70 16.90 -11.86
C ASP A 869 3.33 17.60 -11.85
N THR A 870 3.31 18.86 -12.29
CA THR A 870 2.10 19.68 -12.43
C THR A 870 1.76 19.96 -13.89
N ASP A 871 2.64 19.56 -14.80
CA ASP A 871 2.60 19.95 -16.19
C ASP A 871 1.99 18.86 -17.09
N ARG A 872 1.77 17.66 -16.54
CA ARG A 872 1.26 16.51 -17.29
C ARG A 872 0.04 15.89 -16.63
N GLY A 873 -0.78 15.34 -17.50
CA GLY A 873 -1.90 14.47 -17.19
C GLY A 873 -2.55 14.06 -18.49
N ARG A 874 -3.34 13.00 -18.46
CA ARG A 874 -3.81 12.32 -19.68
C ARG A 874 -5.22 11.81 -19.50
N LEU A 875 -5.90 11.62 -20.63
CA LEU A 875 -7.19 10.98 -20.71
C LEU A 875 -7.07 9.78 -21.65
N PHE A 876 -7.42 8.60 -21.16
CA PHE A 876 -7.44 7.38 -21.95
C PHE A 876 -8.87 6.94 -22.22
N ARG A 877 -9.15 6.46 -23.42
CA ARG A 877 -10.35 5.70 -23.74
C ARG A 877 -10.03 4.22 -23.78
N LEU A 878 -10.93 3.40 -23.23
CA LEU A 878 -10.81 1.96 -23.20
C LEU A 878 -12.05 1.31 -23.84
N ALA A 879 -11.83 0.56 -24.90
CA ALA A 879 -12.86 -0.12 -25.69
C ALA A 879 -12.28 -1.37 -26.35
N PRO A 880 -13.10 -2.28 -26.94
CA PRO A 880 -12.57 -3.35 -27.77
C PRO A 880 -11.78 -2.80 -28.97
N PRO A 881 -10.75 -3.52 -29.46
CA PRO A 881 -9.93 -3.06 -30.57
C PRO A 881 -10.75 -2.67 -31.81
N ASN A 882 -10.34 -1.59 -32.48
CA ASN A 882 -11.00 -1.04 -33.68
C ASN A 882 -12.44 -0.53 -33.46
N THR A 883 -12.84 -0.26 -32.22
CA THR A 883 -14.16 0.33 -31.91
C THR A 883 -14.12 1.84 -32.07
N LYS A 884 -14.83 2.35 -33.08
CA LYS A 884 -15.02 3.80 -33.26
C LYS A 884 -15.89 4.39 -32.14
N TYR A 885 -15.58 5.61 -31.72
CA TYR A 885 -16.41 6.33 -30.76
C TYR A 885 -17.71 6.78 -31.44
N LYS A 886 -18.86 6.40 -30.87
CA LYS A 886 -20.18 6.67 -31.48
C LYS A 886 -21.22 6.98 -30.42
N VAL A 887 -21.57 8.25 -30.33
CA VAL A 887 -22.59 8.71 -29.39
C VAL A 887 -23.99 8.42 -29.97
N PRO A 888 -24.82 7.59 -29.32
CA PRO A 888 -26.20 7.38 -29.72
C PRO A 888 -27.05 8.62 -29.46
N SER A 889 -28.07 8.83 -30.31
CA SER A 889 -29.08 9.89 -30.12
C SER A 889 -30.42 9.26 -29.75
N PHE A 890 -31.15 9.90 -28.84
CA PHE A 890 -32.43 9.42 -28.31
C PHE A 890 -33.52 10.48 -28.38
N GLU A 891 -34.77 10.03 -28.44
CA GLU A 891 -35.96 10.89 -28.43
C GLU A 891 -36.54 10.94 -27.00
N TYR A 892 -36.29 12.02 -26.26
CA TYR A 892 -36.76 12.16 -24.88
C TYR A 892 -38.23 12.63 -24.76
N SER A 893 -38.84 13.08 -25.85
CA SER A 893 -40.23 13.60 -25.86
C SER A 893 -41.31 12.51 -25.86
N SER A 894 -40.97 11.25 -26.12
CA SER A 894 -41.90 10.13 -26.11
C SER A 894 -41.50 9.09 -25.07
N ALA A 895 -42.49 8.47 -24.41
CA ALA A 895 -42.22 7.43 -23.40
C ALA A 895 -41.39 6.27 -23.98
N LYS A 896 -41.67 5.86 -25.21
CA LYS A 896 -40.91 4.82 -25.91
C LYS A 896 -39.45 5.22 -26.15
N GLY A 897 -39.21 6.44 -26.64
CA GLY A 897 -37.85 6.92 -26.89
C GLY A 897 -37.06 7.13 -25.60
N ALA A 898 -37.70 7.63 -24.54
CA ALA A 898 -37.07 7.79 -23.23
C ALA A 898 -36.80 6.44 -22.55
N VAL A 899 -37.67 5.43 -22.69
CA VAL A 899 -37.39 4.05 -22.23
C VAL A 899 -36.19 3.46 -22.95
N GLU A 900 -36.03 3.70 -24.26
CA GLU A 900 -34.84 3.26 -24.99
C GLU A 900 -33.57 3.96 -24.46
N ALA A 901 -33.64 5.26 -24.18
CA ALA A 901 -32.53 5.99 -23.55
C ALA A 901 -32.19 5.45 -22.16
N LEU A 902 -33.18 5.06 -21.35
CA LEU A 902 -32.98 4.51 -20.00
C LEU A 902 -32.17 3.20 -20.00
N ARG A 903 -32.07 2.51 -21.14
CA ARG A 903 -31.22 1.31 -21.31
C ARG A 903 -29.73 1.64 -21.37
N ASN A 904 -29.37 2.88 -21.72
CA ASN A 904 -27.98 3.28 -21.88
C ASN A 904 -27.18 3.12 -20.58
N PRO A 905 -25.89 2.76 -20.63
CA PRO A 905 -25.06 2.65 -19.43
C PRO A 905 -24.57 3.99 -18.86
N ASN A 906 -24.49 5.05 -19.67
CA ASN A 906 -24.06 6.38 -19.23
C ASN A 906 -25.11 7.04 -18.32
N LEU A 907 -24.63 7.69 -17.26
CA LEU A 907 -25.50 8.30 -16.25
C LEU A 907 -26.22 9.55 -16.74
N ALA A 908 -25.59 10.41 -17.56
CA ALA A 908 -26.24 11.60 -18.10
C ALA A 908 -27.39 11.24 -19.07
N VAL A 909 -27.22 10.23 -19.93
CA VAL A 909 -28.30 9.69 -20.77
C VAL A 909 -29.44 9.14 -19.90
N ARG A 910 -29.11 8.40 -18.84
CA ARG A 910 -30.10 7.86 -17.89
C ARG A 910 -30.82 8.96 -17.12
N TYR A 911 -30.13 10.03 -16.73
CA TYR A 911 -30.71 11.19 -16.07
C TYR A 911 -31.79 11.84 -16.94
N ARG A 912 -31.47 12.16 -18.19
CA ARG A 912 -32.42 12.73 -19.15
C ARG A 912 -33.64 11.83 -19.37
N ALA A 913 -33.39 10.53 -19.53
CA ALA A 913 -34.43 9.53 -19.69
C ALA A 913 -35.35 9.46 -18.47
N TRP A 914 -34.75 9.43 -17.27
CA TRP A 914 -35.47 9.35 -16.00
C TRP A 914 -36.34 10.58 -15.78
N GLN A 915 -35.79 11.79 -15.98
CA GLN A 915 -36.55 13.04 -15.84
C GLN A 915 -37.75 13.10 -16.78
N ALA A 916 -37.55 12.71 -18.05
CA ALA A 916 -38.62 12.67 -19.04
C ALA A 916 -39.73 11.68 -18.64
N LEU A 917 -39.37 10.44 -18.27
CA LEU A 917 -40.32 9.39 -17.88
C LEU A 917 -41.05 9.73 -16.58
N HIS A 918 -40.33 10.30 -15.61
CA HIS A 918 -40.92 10.73 -14.35
C HIS A 918 -41.93 11.85 -14.56
N SER A 919 -41.61 12.83 -15.42
CA SER A 919 -42.52 13.92 -15.78
C SER A 919 -43.78 13.43 -16.51
N MET A 920 -43.66 12.40 -17.37
CA MET A 920 -44.80 11.76 -18.04
C MET A 920 -45.73 11.01 -17.07
N GLY A 921 -45.21 10.52 -15.94
CA GLY A 921 -45.99 9.81 -14.93
C GLY A 921 -46.77 8.62 -15.51
N ALA A 922 -48.10 8.64 -15.36
CA ALA A 922 -48.96 7.56 -15.84
C ALA A 922 -48.91 7.33 -17.36
N ASP A 923 -48.56 8.34 -18.16
CA ASP A 923 -48.47 8.21 -19.61
C ASP A 923 -47.26 7.33 -20.04
N ALA A 924 -46.25 7.18 -19.17
CA ALA A 924 -45.10 6.30 -19.40
C ALA A 924 -45.32 4.86 -18.90
N GLU A 925 -46.40 4.59 -18.14
CA GLU A 925 -46.61 3.33 -17.40
C GLU A 925 -46.52 2.10 -18.31
N GLN A 926 -47.13 2.15 -19.50
CA GLN A 926 -47.16 1.01 -20.43
C GLN A 926 -45.78 0.68 -21.03
N GLU A 927 -44.97 1.69 -21.34
CA GLU A 927 -43.63 1.49 -21.88
C GLU A 927 -42.66 1.04 -20.77
N LEU A 928 -42.81 1.59 -19.57
CA LEU A 928 -42.06 1.14 -18.38
C LEU A 928 -42.39 -0.31 -18.01
N LEU A 929 -43.66 -0.74 -18.07
CA LEU A 929 -44.05 -2.14 -17.89
C LEU A 929 -43.41 -3.06 -18.93
N THR A 930 -43.25 -2.58 -20.16
CA THR A 930 -42.55 -3.33 -21.21
C THR A 930 -41.08 -3.52 -20.84
N LEU A 931 -40.42 -2.48 -20.33
CA LEU A 931 -39.04 -2.58 -19.82
C LEU A 931 -38.93 -3.45 -18.55
N TYR A 932 -39.94 -3.44 -17.68
CA TYR A 932 -40.00 -4.26 -16.46
C TYR A 932 -40.07 -5.78 -16.75
N HIS A 933 -40.40 -6.17 -17.98
CA HIS A 933 -40.42 -7.56 -18.44
C HIS A 933 -39.19 -7.95 -19.29
N ASP A 934 -38.15 -7.14 -19.31
CA ASP A 934 -36.90 -7.43 -20.02
C ASP A 934 -36.13 -8.63 -19.41
N ASP A 935 -35.32 -9.33 -20.18
CA ASP A 935 -34.52 -10.44 -19.65
C ASP A 935 -33.42 -9.95 -18.68
N ASN A 936 -32.96 -8.70 -18.83
CA ASN A 936 -31.95 -8.10 -17.97
C ASN A 936 -32.59 -7.52 -16.68
N PRO A 937 -32.31 -8.08 -15.49
CA PRO A 937 -32.90 -7.60 -14.24
C PRO A 937 -32.51 -6.15 -13.90
N ARG A 938 -31.36 -5.64 -14.35
CA ARG A 938 -30.97 -4.24 -14.11
C ARG A 938 -31.89 -3.27 -14.85
N LEU A 939 -32.28 -3.60 -16.09
CA LEU A 939 -33.24 -2.81 -16.85
C LEU A 939 -34.61 -2.83 -16.20
N ARG A 940 -35.01 -3.97 -15.65
CA ARG A 940 -36.25 -4.11 -14.88
C ARG A 940 -36.23 -3.26 -13.61
N ALA A 941 -35.12 -3.22 -12.89
CA ALA A 941 -34.95 -2.38 -11.72
C ALA A 941 -35.07 -0.88 -12.06
N ARG A 942 -34.43 -0.42 -13.15
CA ARG A 942 -34.59 0.96 -13.66
C ARG A 942 -36.05 1.31 -13.94
N ALA A 943 -36.81 0.38 -14.53
CA ALA A 943 -38.25 0.58 -14.75
C ALA A 943 -39.03 0.62 -13.42
N LEU A 944 -38.71 -0.27 -12.48
CA LEU A 944 -39.40 -0.39 -11.19
C LEU A 944 -39.32 0.90 -10.37
N TRP A 945 -38.16 1.57 -10.34
CA TRP A 945 -38.01 2.86 -9.65
C TRP A 945 -39.01 3.91 -10.17
N LEU A 946 -39.17 4.03 -11.48
CA LEU A 946 -40.09 4.97 -12.11
C LEU A 946 -41.55 4.54 -11.92
N LEU A 947 -41.88 3.26 -12.12
CA LEU A 947 -43.22 2.71 -11.91
C LEU A 947 -43.71 2.95 -10.47
N GLY A 948 -42.86 2.67 -9.48
CA GLY A 948 -43.14 2.88 -8.07
C GLY A 948 -43.38 4.35 -7.68
N LYS A 949 -42.78 5.27 -8.43
CA LYS A 949 -42.92 6.72 -8.21
C LYS A 949 -44.06 7.35 -9.02
N ILE A 950 -44.84 6.57 -9.77
CA ILE A 950 -46.10 7.05 -10.33
C ILE A 950 -47.09 7.30 -9.17
N PRO A 951 -47.68 8.51 -9.05
CA PRO A 951 -48.59 8.83 -7.96
C PRO A 951 -49.71 7.80 -7.78
N GLY A 952 -49.84 7.24 -6.56
CA GLY A 952 -50.85 6.26 -6.21
C GLY A 952 -50.58 4.81 -6.67
N ARG A 953 -49.43 4.53 -7.29
CA ARG A 953 -49.06 3.18 -7.77
C ARG A 953 -47.97 2.49 -6.94
N GLY A 954 -47.33 3.22 -6.02
CA GLY A 954 -46.18 2.75 -5.25
C GLY A 954 -46.35 1.37 -4.59
N GLU A 955 -47.33 1.22 -3.71
CA GLU A 955 -47.59 -0.05 -3.02
C GLU A 955 -47.86 -1.19 -4.01
N HIS A 956 -48.62 -0.94 -5.08
CA HIS A 956 -48.92 -1.94 -6.10
C HIS A 956 -47.66 -2.50 -6.76
N TYR A 957 -46.73 -1.62 -7.16
CA TYR A 957 -45.49 -2.05 -7.81
C TYR A 957 -44.49 -2.65 -6.83
N VAL A 958 -44.47 -2.21 -5.58
CA VAL A 958 -43.73 -2.88 -4.51
C VAL A 958 -44.22 -4.32 -4.33
N GLN A 959 -45.54 -4.54 -4.19
CA GLN A 959 -46.08 -5.90 -4.04
C GLN A 959 -45.84 -6.79 -5.27
N THR A 960 -45.94 -6.21 -6.46
CA THR A 960 -45.65 -6.90 -7.72
C THR A 960 -44.20 -7.37 -7.74
N ALA A 961 -43.27 -6.48 -7.42
CA ALA A 961 -41.84 -6.78 -7.41
C ALA A 961 -41.42 -7.71 -6.27
N LEU A 962 -42.08 -7.69 -5.11
CA LEU A 962 -41.85 -8.67 -4.04
C LEU A 962 -42.19 -10.11 -4.44
N SER A 963 -43.02 -10.30 -5.48
CA SER A 963 -43.38 -11.62 -5.99
C SER A 963 -42.42 -12.12 -7.09
N ASP A 964 -41.39 -11.34 -7.42
CA ASP A 964 -40.47 -11.64 -8.50
C ASP A 964 -39.56 -12.84 -8.19
N GLN A 965 -39.14 -13.57 -9.22
CA GLN A 965 -38.21 -14.69 -9.05
C GLN A 965 -36.78 -14.23 -8.76
N ASN A 966 -36.38 -13.07 -9.28
CA ASN A 966 -35.04 -12.54 -9.07
C ASN A 966 -34.96 -11.82 -7.70
N PRO A 967 -34.06 -12.23 -6.79
CA PRO A 967 -33.93 -11.61 -5.47
C PRO A 967 -33.53 -10.14 -5.51
N ASP A 968 -32.75 -9.69 -6.50
CA ASP A 968 -32.34 -8.29 -6.61
C ASP A 968 -33.52 -7.37 -6.92
N ILE A 969 -34.51 -7.85 -7.67
CA ILE A 969 -35.77 -7.10 -7.89
C ILE A 969 -36.58 -6.99 -6.61
N ARG A 970 -36.61 -8.04 -5.78
CA ARG A 970 -37.26 -8.01 -4.47
C ARG A 970 -36.53 -7.06 -3.50
N ILE A 971 -35.21 -7.01 -3.54
CA ILE A 971 -34.38 -6.04 -2.81
C ILE A 971 -34.71 -4.61 -3.27
N THR A 972 -34.77 -4.36 -4.59
CA THR A 972 -35.18 -3.04 -5.12
C THR A 972 -36.58 -2.66 -4.67
N ALA A 973 -37.52 -3.61 -4.57
CA ALA A 973 -38.86 -3.34 -4.05
C ALA A 973 -38.85 -2.86 -2.59
N ILE A 974 -38.00 -3.44 -1.75
CA ILE A 974 -37.82 -3.04 -0.35
C ILE A 974 -37.22 -1.62 -0.26
N ARG A 975 -36.16 -1.35 -1.02
CA ARG A 975 -35.53 -0.02 -1.08
C ARG A 975 -36.50 1.06 -1.58
N LEU A 976 -37.29 0.72 -2.59
CA LEU A 976 -38.36 1.58 -3.09
C LEU A 976 -39.43 1.84 -2.03
N ALA A 977 -39.90 0.80 -1.32
CA ALA A 977 -40.90 0.97 -0.26
C ALA A 977 -40.41 1.89 0.86
N LYS A 978 -39.13 1.79 1.25
CA LYS A 978 -38.50 2.67 2.24
C LYS A 978 -38.57 4.15 1.84
N GLN A 979 -38.55 4.47 0.55
CA GLN A 979 -38.70 5.85 0.06
C GLN A 979 -40.16 6.30 -0.09
N LEU A 980 -41.13 5.39 0.00
CA LEU A 980 -42.55 5.66 -0.26
C LEU A 980 -43.42 5.63 0.99
N THR A 981 -42.96 5.04 2.10
CA THR A 981 -43.73 4.94 3.34
C THR A 981 -42.84 4.93 4.59
N ASP A 982 -43.31 5.58 5.65
CA ASP A 982 -42.71 5.52 6.99
C ASP A 982 -43.08 4.23 7.77
N THR A 983 -43.96 3.39 7.21
CA THR A 983 -44.38 2.11 7.81
C THR A 983 -44.07 0.90 6.91
N PRO A 984 -42.79 0.68 6.53
CA PRO A 984 -42.39 -0.41 5.64
C PRO A 984 -42.82 -1.81 6.13
N SER A 985 -42.94 -2.04 7.44
CA SER A 985 -43.42 -3.29 8.02
C SER A 985 -44.78 -3.75 7.46
N ARG A 986 -45.69 -2.80 7.19
CA ARG A 986 -47.03 -3.09 6.66
C ARG A 986 -46.99 -3.52 5.21
N TRP A 987 -46.07 -2.97 4.42
CA TRP A 987 -45.94 -3.27 3.00
C TRP A 987 -45.08 -4.52 2.78
N LEU A 988 -44.10 -4.76 3.64
CA LEU A 988 -43.03 -5.72 3.38
C LEU A 988 -43.11 -7.00 4.22
N ALA A 989 -44.16 -7.19 5.02
CA ALA A 989 -44.29 -8.32 5.95
C ALA A 989 -44.07 -9.70 5.31
N SER A 990 -44.43 -9.87 4.02
CA SER A 990 -44.23 -11.12 3.27
C SER A 990 -42.76 -11.46 3.04
N ALA A 991 -41.88 -10.46 2.95
CA ALA A 991 -40.45 -10.65 2.68
C ALA A 991 -39.66 -11.22 3.88
N ALA A 992 -40.24 -11.26 5.08
CA ALA A 992 -39.57 -11.87 6.24
C ALA A 992 -39.36 -13.39 6.12
N GLN A 993 -40.12 -14.05 5.23
CA GLN A 993 -39.98 -15.47 4.92
C GLN A 993 -39.29 -15.70 3.57
N ASP A 994 -38.72 -14.66 2.96
CA ASP A 994 -38.04 -14.80 1.69
C ASP A 994 -36.92 -15.84 1.79
N PRO A 995 -36.74 -16.75 0.82
CA PRO A 995 -35.66 -17.74 0.88
C PRO A 995 -34.27 -17.10 0.80
N ALA A 996 -34.11 -15.95 0.13
CA ALA A 996 -32.82 -15.30 -0.05
C ALA A 996 -32.44 -14.48 1.20
N PRO A 997 -31.28 -14.77 1.84
CA PRO A 997 -30.82 -14.02 3.01
C PRO A 997 -30.59 -12.54 2.71
N ALA A 998 -30.16 -12.18 1.49
CA ALA A 998 -29.99 -10.78 1.06
C ALA A 998 -31.31 -9.99 1.03
N VAL A 999 -32.45 -10.62 0.71
CA VAL A 999 -33.78 -9.97 0.77
C VAL A 999 -34.18 -9.73 2.24
N ARG A 1000 -33.95 -10.73 3.10
CA ARG A 1000 -34.20 -10.63 4.54
C ARG A 1000 -33.33 -9.57 5.22
N ARG A 1001 -32.06 -9.44 4.80
CA ARG A 1001 -31.13 -8.38 5.20
C ARG A 1001 -31.68 -7.00 4.85
N GLU A 1002 -32.11 -6.81 3.61
CA GLU A 1002 -32.66 -5.52 3.17
C GLU A 1002 -33.92 -5.15 3.97
N LEU A 1003 -34.79 -6.12 4.25
CA LEU A 1003 -35.96 -5.90 5.10
C LEU A 1003 -35.55 -5.49 6.52
N ALA A 1004 -34.58 -6.17 7.13
CA ALA A 1004 -34.11 -5.82 8.48
C ALA A 1004 -33.65 -4.36 8.55
N ILE A 1005 -32.87 -3.90 7.56
CA ILE A 1005 -32.40 -2.51 7.47
C ILE A 1005 -33.56 -1.53 7.27
N ALA A 1006 -34.53 -1.88 6.41
CA ALA A 1006 -35.69 -1.03 6.13
C ALA A 1006 -36.59 -0.79 7.37
N LEU A 1007 -36.58 -1.70 8.34
CA LEU A 1007 -37.40 -1.62 9.55
C LEU A 1007 -36.87 -0.65 10.61
N ARG A 1008 -35.62 -0.19 10.53
CA ARG A 1008 -34.92 0.57 11.60
C ARG A 1008 -35.73 1.75 12.16
N TYR A 1009 -36.39 2.52 11.30
CA TYR A 1009 -37.15 3.73 11.66
C TYR A 1009 -38.67 3.51 11.64
N ASP A 1010 -39.14 2.27 11.52
CA ASP A 1010 -40.57 1.96 11.53
C ASP A 1010 -41.11 1.99 12.98
N GLU A 1011 -41.97 2.98 13.26
CA GLU A 1011 -42.57 3.20 14.58
C GLU A 1011 -43.81 2.33 14.84
N SER A 1012 -44.21 1.47 13.91
CA SER A 1012 -45.38 0.61 14.11
C SER A 1012 -45.12 -0.52 15.11
N GLU A 1013 -46.21 -1.00 15.73
CA GLU A 1013 -46.21 -2.18 16.62
C GLU A 1013 -45.88 -3.49 15.88
N ASP A 1014 -46.00 -3.51 14.55
CA ASP A 1014 -45.68 -4.69 13.72
C ASP A 1014 -44.16 -4.90 13.58
N MET A 1015 -43.37 -3.83 13.76
CA MET A 1015 -41.93 -3.84 13.52
C MET A 1015 -41.18 -4.85 14.41
N PRO A 1016 -41.28 -4.83 15.76
CA PRO A 1016 -40.52 -5.78 16.60
C PRO A 1016 -40.89 -7.24 16.32
N VAL A 1017 -42.17 -7.51 16.02
CA VAL A 1017 -42.66 -8.86 15.67
C VAL A 1017 -42.09 -9.32 14.33
N LEU A 1018 -42.01 -8.43 13.35
CA LEU A 1018 -41.44 -8.74 12.05
C LEU A 1018 -39.91 -8.94 12.14
N TRP A 1019 -39.23 -8.09 12.90
CA TRP A 1019 -37.81 -8.23 13.19
C TRP A 1019 -37.50 -9.55 13.91
N ALA A 1020 -38.30 -9.95 14.90
CA ALA A 1020 -38.12 -11.22 15.61
C ALA A 1020 -38.20 -12.45 14.70
N LYS A 1021 -39.07 -12.42 13.67
CA LYS A 1021 -39.13 -13.48 12.64
C LYS A 1021 -37.85 -13.56 11.81
N LEU A 1022 -37.29 -12.41 11.46
CA LEU A 1022 -36.01 -12.32 10.74
C LEU A 1022 -34.87 -12.87 11.60
N ALA A 1023 -34.81 -12.46 12.87
CA ALA A 1023 -33.81 -12.92 13.83
C ALA A 1023 -33.91 -14.43 14.09
N ALA A 1024 -35.12 -14.98 14.21
CA ALA A 1024 -35.33 -16.43 14.35
C ALA A 1024 -34.92 -17.23 13.09
N ALA A 1025 -34.83 -16.59 11.92
CA ALA A 1025 -34.36 -17.20 10.68
C ALA A 1025 -32.83 -17.10 10.49
N TYR A 1026 -32.12 -16.44 11.41
CA TYR A 1026 -30.65 -16.40 11.39
C TYR A 1026 -30.05 -17.76 11.76
N ASP A 1027 -29.05 -18.20 11.00
CA ASP A 1027 -28.47 -19.55 11.11
C ASP A 1027 -27.19 -19.63 11.97
N GLY A 1028 -26.70 -18.49 12.48
CA GLY A 1028 -25.48 -18.41 13.29
C GLY A 1028 -24.18 -18.43 12.48
N LYS A 1029 -24.22 -18.12 11.17
CA LYS A 1029 -23.03 -18.15 10.31
C LYS A 1029 -22.80 -16.87 9.52
N ASP A 1030 -23.89 -16.22 9.11
CA ASP A 1030 -23.85 -15.07 8.22
C ASP A 1030 -23.67 -13.74 8.97
N ARG A 1031 -22.42 -13.25 9.01
CA ARG A 1031 -22.07 -12.00 9.69
C ARG A 1031 -22.77 -10.79 9.06
N TRP A 1032 -22.97 -10.76 7.75
CA TRP A 1032 -23.67 -9.69 7.05
C TRP A 1032 -25.14 -9.61 7.50
N TYR A 1033 -25.79 -10.75 7.64
CA TYR A 1033 -27.18 -10.78 8.10
C TYR A 1033 -27.30 -10.41 9.58
N LEU A 1034 -26.37 -10.87 10.42
CA LEU A 1034 -26.31 -10.49 11.84
C LEU A 1034 -26.19 -8.98 12.03
N GLU A 1035 -25.34 -8.32 11.25
CA GLU A 1035 -25.18 -6.86 11.33
C GLU A 1035 -26.42 -6.11 10.81
N ALA A 1036 -27.08 -6.60 9.76
CA ALA A 1036 -28.33 -6.02 9.30
C ALA A 1036 -29.46 -6.14 10.33
N LEU A 1037 -29.55 -7.27 11.04
CA LEU A 1037 -30.47 -7.42 12.18
C LEU A 1037 -30.16 -6.42 13.29
N GLY A 1038 -28.87 -6.27 13.60
CA GLY A 1038 -28.40 -5.24 14.51
C GLY A 1038 -28.86 -3.84 14.12
N ILE A 1039 -28.52 -3.40 12.91
CA ILE A 1039 -28.93 -2.11 12.32
C ILE A 1039 -30.45 -1.91 12.42
N GLY A 1040 -31.24 -2.93 12.10
CA GLY A 1040 -32.69 -2.88 12.17
C GLY A 1040 -33.24 -2.71 13.60
N SER A 1041 -32.55 -3.25 14.60
CA SER A 1041 -32.97 -3.18 16.01
C SER A 1041 -32.45 -1.96 16.76
N ASP A 1042 -31.43 -1.26 16.26
CA ASP A 1042 -30.62 -0.31 17.05
C ASP A 1042 -31.43 0.83 17.73
N ILE A 1043 -32.58 1.22 17.19
CA ILE A 1043 -33.46 2.26 17.77
C ILE A 1043 -34.42 1.69 18.82
N ARG A 1044 -34.91 0.46 18.63
CA ARG A 1044 -35.87 -0.23 19.52
C ARG A 1044 -35.32 -1.60 19.96
N PRO A 1045 -34.11 -1.67 20.55
CA PRO A 1045 -33.43 -2.94 20.77
C PRO A 1045 -34.14 -3.80 21.82
N GLU A 1046 -34.71 -3.19 22.87
CA GLU A 1046 -35.45 -3.89 23.93
C GLU A 1046 -36.69 -4.59 23.37
N GLU A 1047 -37.55 -3.86 22.67
CA GLU A 1047 -38.78 -4.41 22.07
C GLU A 1047 -38.49 -5.52 21.05
N CYS A 1048 -37.46 -5.33 20.21
CA CYS A 1048 -37.04 -6.32 19.23
C CYS A 1048 -36.52 -7.60 19.89
N PHE A 1049 -35.69 -7.47 20.93
CA PHE A 1049 -35.11 -8.62 21.61
C PHE A 1049 -36.15 -9.37 22.45
N ASP A 1050 -37.06 -8.67 23.12
CA ASP A 1050 -38.17 -9.30 23.85
C ASP A 1050 -39.08 -10.09 22.91
N ALA A 1051 -39.45 -9.51 21.75
CA ALA A 1051 -40.21 -10.22 20.73
C ALA A 1051 -39.46 -11.45 20.17
N TYR A 1052 -38.12 -11.38 20.05
CA TYR A 1052 -37.31 -12.54 19.68
C TYR A 1052 -37.32 -13.63 20.74
N LEU A 1053 -37.17 -13.27 22.03
CA LEU A 1053 -37.25 -14.22 23.14
C LEU A 1053 -38.61 -14.94 23.15
N ASP A 1054 -39.71 -14.22 22.94
CA ASP A 1054 -41.04 -14.81 22.79
C ASP A 1054 -41.11 -15.74 21.57
N GLN A 1055 -40.56 -15.33 20.43
CA GLN A 1055 -40.55 -16.10 19.17
C GLN A 1055 -39.77 -17.43 19.28
N VAL A 1056 -38.79 -17.54 20.18
CA VAL A 1056 -37.97 -18.75 20.38
C VAL A 1056 -38.26 -19.50 21.69
N ASP A 1057 -39.34 -19.13 22.39
CA ASP A 1057 -39.71 -19.67 23.71
C ASP A 1057 -38.57 -19.55 24.75
N GLY A 1058 -37.84 -18.43 24.72
CA GLY A 1058 -36.71 -18.14 25.61
C GLY A 1058 -35.42 -18.93 25.30
N ARG A 1059 -35.36 -19.73 24.23
CA ARG A 1059 -34.20 -20.54 23.84
C ARG A 1059 -33.12 -19.75 23.10
N TRP A 1060 -32.63 -18.68 23.71
CA TRP A 1060 -31.58 -17.83 23.13
C TRP A 1060 -30.19 -18.49 23.15
N ASP A 1061 -29.93 -19.46 24.03
CA ASP A 1061 -28.59 -20.07 24.21
C ASP A 1061 -28.19 -21.10 23.13
N THR A 1062 -28.68 -20.92 21.90
CA THR A 1062 -28.21 -21.65 20.72
C THR A 1062 -27.01 -20.93 20.10
N PRO A 1063 -26.20 -21.56 19.23
CA PRO A 1063 -25.11 -20.86 18.55
C PRO A 1063 -25.55 -19.55 17.86
N ALA A 1064 -26.65 -19.59 17.10
CA ALA A 1064 -27.22 -18.40 16.44
C ALA A 1064 -27.77 -17.36 17.44
N GLY A 1065 -28.42 -17.82 18.51
CA GLY A 1065 -28.95 -16.90 19.53
C GLY A 1065 -27.85 -16.26 20.39
N ARG A 1066 -26.71 -16.92 20.61
CA ARG A 1066 -25.51 -16.35 21.25
C ARG A 1066 -24.90 -15.21 20.43
N ASP A 1067 -24.94 -15.31 19.11
CA ASP A 1067 -24.51 -14.23 18.21
C ASP A 1067 -25.48 -13.04 18.25
N LEU A 1068 -26.80 -13.29 18.34
CA LEU A 1068 -27.79 -12.24 18.56
C LEU A 1068 -27.62 -11.56 19.93
N VAL A 1069 -27.38 -12.34 20.98
CA VAL A 1069 -27.03 -11.83 22.31
C VAL A 1069 -25.79 -10.95 22.22
N TRP A 1070 -24.77 -11.36 21.48
CA TRP A 1070 -23.57 -10.56 21.29
C TRP A 1070 -23.82 -9.26 20.50
N ARG A 1071 -24.76 -9.22 19.55
CA ARG A 1071 -24.99 -8.06 18.68
C ARG A 1071 -26.03 -7.06 19.19
N VAL A 1072 -27.12 -7.52 19.82
CA VAL A 1072 -28.28 -6.68 20.13
C VAL A 1072 -28.08 -5.91 21.43
N ARG A 1073 -28.31 -4.59 21.39
CA ARG A 1073 -28.00 -3.66 22.49
C ARG A 1073 -29.12 -3.56 23.54
N ALA A 1074 -29.84 -4.66 23.80
CA ALA A 1074 -30.94 -4.73 24.77
C ALA A 1074 -30.45 -5.07 26.19
N PRO A 1075 -31.08 -4.56 27.27
CA PRO A 1075 -30.74 -4.94 28.64
C PRO A 1075 -30.76 -6.46 28.89
N ALA A 1076 -31.76 -7.17 28.36
CA ALA A 1076 -31.86 -8.63 28.49
C ALA A 1076 -30.75 -9.38 27.73
N ALA A 1077 -30.20 -8.81 26.65
CA ALA A 1077 -29.03 -9.37 25.97
C ALA A 1077 -27.76 -9.22 26.83
N ALA A 1078 -27.58 -8.09 27.52
CA ALA A 1078 -26.50 -7.92 28.49
C ALA A 1078 -26.58 -8.94 29.64
N ASP A 1079 -27.79 -9.24 30.12
CA ASP A 1079 -28.03 -10.26 31.14
C ASP A 1079 -27.68 -11.67 30.66
N ALA A 1080 -27.99 -12.00 29.40
CA ALA A 1080 -27.59 -13.23 28.75
C ALA A 1080 -26.06 -13.32 28.61
N MET A 1081 -25.38 -12.22 28.25
CA MET A 1081 -23.92 -12.15 28.18
C MET A 1081 -23.25 -12.41 29.54
N VAL A 1082 -23.79 -11.86 30.63
CA VAL A 1082 -23.30 -12.15 32.00
C VAL A 1082 -23.38 -13.66 32.28
N SER A 1083 -24.46 -14.31 31.85
CA SER A 1083 -24.61 -15.77 32.03
C SER A 1083 -23.59 -16.57 31.23
N LEU A 1084 -23.27 -16.15 30.00
CA LEU A 1084 -22.24 -16.76 29.16
C LEU A 1084 -20.83 -16.54 29.73
N ILE A 1085 -20.53 -15.33 30.22
CA ILE A 1085 -19.23 -15.01 30.83
C ILE A 1085 -19.00 -15.83 32.12
N ALA A 1086 -20.06 -16.07 32.89
CA ALA A 1086 -19.98 -16.83 34.14
C ALA A 1086 -19.99 -18.36 33.94
N ASP A 1087 -20.15 -18.86 32.71
CA ASP A 1087 -20.19 -20.29 32.42
C ASP A 1087 -18.78 -20.91 32.51
N PRO A 1088 -18.52 -21.82 33.47
CA PRO A 1088 -17.21 -22.44 33.63
C PRO A 1088 -16.84 -23.39 32.47
N ASP A 1089 -17.80 -23.80 31.64
CA ASP A 1089 -17.58 -24.68 30.50
C ASP A 1089 -17.19 -23.91 29.22
N LEU A 1090 -17.29 -22.56 29.22
CA LEU A 1090 -16.85 -21.72 28.11
C LEU A 1090 -15.37 -21.31 28.29
N PRO A 1091 -14.49 -21.55 27.28
CA PRO A 1091 -13.10 -21.11 27.35
C PRO A 1091 -12.99 -19.59 27.52
N LEU A 1092 -12.08 -19.14 28.38
CA LEU A 1092 -11.94 -17.72 28.74
C LEU A 1092 -11.76 -16.82 27.51
N GLN A 1093 -10.97 -17.25 26.52
CA GLN A 1093 -10.77 -16.54 25.25
C GLN A 1093 -12.06 -16.38 24.42
N GLN A 1094 -13.04 -17.27 24.57
CA GLN A 1094 -14.34 -17.14 23.91
C GLN A 1094 -15.27 -16.16 24.64
N THR A 1095 -14.94 -15.77 25.88
CA THR A 1095 -15.72 -14.79 26.66
C THR A 1095 -15.34 -13.34 26.36
N ASP A 1096 -14.16 -13.09 25.79
CA ASP A 1096 -13.64 -11.75 25.48
C ASP A 1096 -14.59 -10.96 24.57
N ARG A 1097 -15.20 -11.62 23.56
CA ARG A 1097 -16.18 -10.97 22.68
C ARG A 1097 -17.42 -10.48 23.42
N TYR A 1098 -17.85 -11.15 24.48
CA TYR A 1098 -19.01 -10.75 25.28
C TYR A 1098 -18.65 -9.61 26.23
N PHE A 1099 -17.47 -9.65 26.85
CA PHE A 1099 -16.96 -8.49 27.59
C PHE A 1099 -16.85 -7.26 26.70
N ARG A 1100 -16.35 -7.42 25.47
CA ARG A 1100 -16.26 -6.35 24.49
C ARG A 1100 -17.64 -5.83 24.10
N SER A 1101 -18.60 -6.72 23.84
CA SER A 1101 -19.98 -6.32 23.51
C SER A 1101 -20.66 -5.51 24.61
N LEU A 1102 -20.45 -5.85 25.89
CA LEU A 1102 -20.98 -5.07 27.02
C LEU A 1102 -20.55 -3.59 27.00
N GLU A 1103 -19.43 -3.25 26.34
CA GLU A 1103 -18.97 -1.86 26.20
C GLU A 1103 -19.85 -1.01 25.26
N PHE A 1104 -20.60 -1.67 24.37
CA PHE A 1104 -21.51 -1.04 23.41
C PHE A 1104 -22.93 -0.84 23.95
N HIS A 1105 -23.22 -1.34 25.15
CA HIS A 1105 -24.43 -0.97 25.88
C HIS A 1105 -24.26 0.39 26.55
N ASN A 1106 -25.39 1.02 26.89
CA ASN A 1106 -25.34 2.25 27.69
C ASN A 1106 -24.66 2.00 29.05
N ASP A 1107 -24.07 3.04 29.62
CA ASP A 1107 -23.23 2.94 30.82
C ASP A 1107 -23.96 2.33 32.02
N GLN A 1108 -25.26 2.59 32.16
CA GLN A 1108 -26.07 2.05 33.25
C GLN A 1108 -26.26 0.53 33.11
N VAL A 1109 -26.67 0.07 31.92
CA VAL A 1109 -26.85 -1.37 31.62
C VAL A 1109 -25.53 -2.12 31.79
N ARG A 1110 -24.44 -1.57 31.23
CA ARG A 1110 -23.10 -2.15 31.39
C ARG A 1110 -22.69 -2.25 32.86
N ALA A 1111 -22.84 -1.18 33.64
CA ALA A 1111 -22.44 -1.18 35.04
C ALA A 1111 -23.23 -2.17 35.88
N GLU A 1112 -24.53 -2.30 35.66
CA GLU A 1112 -25.37 -3.29 36.36
C GLU A 1112 -25.04 -4.73 35.95
N ALA A 1113 -24.75 -4.99 34.67
CA ALA A 1113 -24.30 -6.29 34.19
C ALA A 1113 -22.98 -6.70 34.85
N LEU A 1114 -21.96 -5.83 34.85
CA LEU A 1114 -20.65 -6.11 35.44
C LEU A 1114 -20.71 -6.35 36.97
N LYS A 1115 -21.60 -5.66 37.70
CA LYS A 1115 -21.78 -5.88 39.14
C LYS A 1115 -22.22 -7.31 39.46
N ARG A 1116 -22.96 -7.97 38.56
CA ARG A 1116 -23.46 -9.33 38.78
C ARG A 1116 -22.40 -10.42 38.55
N LEU A 1117 -21.27 -10.06 37.93
CA LEU A 1117 -20.09 -10.93 37.83
C LEU A 1117 -19.24 -10.91 39.11
N LEU A 1118 -19.50 -9.98 40.03
CA LEU A 1118 -18.83 -9.94 41.32
C LEU A 1118 -19.40 -11.00 42.28
N PRO A 1119 -18.55 -11.67 43.07
CA PRO A 1119 -18.94 -12.77 43.97
C PRO A 1119 -19.79 -12.36 45.17
#